data_AF-V5FMU2-F1
#
_entry.id   AF-V5FMU2-F1
#
_cell.length_a   1.000
_cell.length_b   1.000
_cell.length_c   1.000
_cell.angle_alpha   90.00
_cell.angle_beta   90.00
_cell.angle_gamma   90.00
#
_symmetry.space_group_name_H-M   'P 1'
#
loop_
_entity.id
_entity.type
_entity.pdbx_description
1 polymer ?
#
loop_
_entity_poly.entity_id
_entity_poly.type
_entity_poly.pdbx_seq_one_letter_code
_entity_poly.pdbx_strand_id
1 'polypeptide(L)'
;MVPPRKTISVPHLGGITVGYRLSSAIPSKPTLVLIVPFTTTVDYYLPEFENAEITEQLNLLAVEPLGHGETRTKSETFTYWDTALAILQVLDALGFDKAFALGTSQGGWISARMALLAPEKIQGIILVGSSMDGETARARDLGCWDGVGATSALVTLGGNFAPVNDFEPGDAYYDFLMDIGYGKTVPRSTRDFWADTIKKTYQGDDGKRRICQAAINLATRDSLHARLPYIRCPVLWLQGTGDVVFSAANAQEEIKLFTNSKEAKLVTLKDGVHFLSFTHPKEVHQNILEFTSKWQAKLYVAQLEHRIESIEEFIRPLRQARTAGEPDRAYPLHNGAAYTPDDENHSTRDGDSVAHVAPQSVNPNAGEMGEVDASENSIDGMGAIKFTDEEDCGFFGPSSNIAFMRHISRAIARGNTRNPYGPALSPYDRFGGGMMSVQRSQPTSDNIGRRRSGNAAEGVNIYALPSEARTWNLIRKYFLKTGQLLPFIHEQSFCETYFQMKRDNFTKVRRTWLGLLNIVLAIATSLSTEGDLHAEKRIEESDIYYQRANGLCDRESRRNTSLEMVQYLLVLGQYLQGTQKSVQAWTTHGLAVIAAFQLGLHSPDANQGFSPLEREIRKRTWFGCIMLDRTLSMTFGRPCMIPESYVKLDMPVKDMQMLGHTLQIEPGPQRDAFFFTAAIKLYVVMYNVIDKCYGQNLGFEHAPTTVHVVSQVLEGEHQLEEWRLQLLPTLGLKISHKPFTPEDVERMDPDSVIPERFNIVLSLRYHNLRILLHRKFLEKFLDAYGAGDGGNHEKKLLQQVGINSVHNCVESAIMIISTVHTLASSTGWKRELLGAWNYSLYYTFNAGLVIFGALLIACKESIQDPAQWNVVDRARPYLDIAVEALKRLDSGNRVIERCVEYLSQLSVVLVALTSNGSTPNTNSNMYPPGYGPHLGSTPTSQNLSHLAGRYNFTNQSPVGVDLGEFMIDSDLDFLGRLFDLNRNVEAQGLDAADTADPQRGSFNVG
;
A
#
# COMPACT_ATOMS: atom_id res chain seq x y z
N MET A 1 -45.14 8.18 30.09
CA MET A 1 -44.22 7.20 30.71
C MET A 1 -43.35 6.65 29.59
N VAL A 2 -42.02 6.75 29.71
CA VAL A 2 -41.10 6.32 28.65
C VAL A 2 -41.09 4.78 28.56
N PRO A 3 -41.18 4.17 27.36
CA PRO A 3 -41.10 2.71 27.21
C PRO A 3 -39.75 2.12 27.66
N PRO A 4 -39.74 0.88 28.17
CA PRO A 4 -38.50 0.22 28.60
C PRO A 4 -37.55 -0.06 27.43
N ARG A 5 -36.26 -0.23 27.75
CA ARG A 5 -35.28 -0.81 26.82
C ARG A 5 -35.71 -2.25 26.47
N LYS A 6 -35.37 -2.71 25.27
CA LYS A 6 -35.67 -4.05 24.73
C LYS A 6 -34.48 -4.55 23.90
N THR A 7 -34.49 -5.84 23.59
CA THR A 7 -33.55 -6.45 22.64
C THR A 7 -34.29 -7.16 21.51
N ILE A 8 -33.64 -7.28 20.34
CA ILE A 8 -34.16 -8.00 19.17
C ILE A 8 -33.02 -8.70 18.43
N SER A 9 -33.23 -9.92 17.95
CA SER A 9 -32.22 -10.67 17.19
C SER A 9 -32.30 -10.35 15.70
N VAL A 10 -31.16 -10.08 15.06
CA VAL A 10 -31.01 -9.89 13.61
C VAL A 10 -29.93 -10.81 13.03
N PRO A 11 -30.05 -11.29 11.77
CA PRO A 11 -29.16 -12.32 11.22
C PRO A 11 -27.75 -11.86 10.83
N HIS A 12 -27.48 -10.55 10.75
CA HIS A 12 -26.14 -10.04 10.41
C HIS A 12 -25.04 -10.59 11.34
N LEU A 13 -23.82 -10.73 10.82
CA LEU A 13 -22.65 -11.37 11.48
C LEU A 13 -22.94 -12.74 12.13
N GLY A 14 -23.90 -13.51 11.61
CA GLY A 14 -24.27 -14.83 12.16
C GLY A 14 -25.14 -14.78 13.42
N GLY A 15 -25.72 -13.62 13.73
CA GLY A 15 -26.63 -13.41 14.86
C GLY A 15 -26.14 -12.31 15.80
N ILE A 16 -26.76 -11.14 15.71
CA ILE A 16 -26.59 -10.02 16.65
C ILE A 16 -27.88 -9.87 17.46
N THR A 17 -27.76 -9.72 18.76
CA THR A 17 -28.84 -9.21 19.62
C THR A 17 -28.64 -7.70 19.75
N VAL A 18 -29.57 -6.91 19.24
CA VAL A 18 -29.49 -5.43 19.22
C VAL A 18 -30.34 -4.84 20.35
N GLY A 19 -29.76 -3.95 21.15
CA GLY A 19 -30.45 -3.13 22.15
C GLY A 19 -31.18 -1.95 21.50
N TYR A 20 -32.43 -1.72 21.90
CA TYR A 20 -33.27 -0.64 21.36
C TYR A 20 -34.33 -0.13 22.35
N ARG A 21 -34.92 1.02 22.05
CA ARG A 21 -36.14 1.55 22.68
C ARG A 21 -37.06 2.08 21.59
N LEU A 22 -38.36 1.81 21.70
CA LEU A 22 -39.38 2.17 20.69
C LEU A 22 -40.55 2.89 21.36
N SER A 23 -40.92 4.09 20.87
CA SER A 23 -42.03 4.87 21.45
C SER A 23 -43.39 4.26 21.09
N SER A 24 -43.58 3.99 19.80
CA SER A 24 -44.78 3.36 19.23
C SER A 24 -44.45 2.77 17.85
N ALA A 25 -45.31 1.89 17.35
CA ALA A 25 -45.24 1.34 15.99
C ALA A 25 -46.56 1.63 15.26
N ILE A 26 -46.91 2.90 15.13
CA ILE A 26 -48.18 3.35 14.52
C ILE A 26 -47.93 3.55 13.01
N PRO A 27 -48.54 2.77 12.09
CA PRO A 27 -48.19 2.79 10.67
C PRO A 27 -48.48 4.10 9.93
N SER A 28 -49.29 5.00 10.50
CA SER A 28 -49.57 6.33 9.94
C SER A 28 -48.55 7.40 10.34
N LYS A 29 -47.68 7.12 11.33
CA LYS A 29 -46.57 8.00 11.71
C LYS A 29 -45.30 7.62 10.94
N PRO A 30 -44.47 8.59 10.52
CA PRO A 30 -43.13 8.29 10.03
C PRO A 30 -42.27 7.74 11.18
N THR A 31 -41.28 6.91 10.85
CA THR A 31 -40.32 6.40 11.83
C THR A 31 -39.03 7.21 11.78
N LEU A 32 -38.51 7.57 12.95
CA LEU A 32 -37.21 8.20 13.14
C LEU A 32 -36.33 7.26 13.96
N VAL A 33 -35.26 6.76 13.34
CA VAL A 33 -34.20 6.04 14.04
C VAL A 33 -33.29 7.04 14.74
N LEU A 34 -32.94 6.77 15.99
CA LEU A 34 -32.07 7.61 16.82
C LEU A 34 -30.83 6.80 17.23
N ILE A 35 -29.66 7.11 16.66
CA ILE A 35 -28.44 6.31 16.82
C ILE A 35 -27.50 6.99 17.82
N VAL A 36 -27.12 6.28 18.89
CA VAL A 36 -26.51 6.89 20.08
C VAL A 36 -25.01 7.23 19.92
N PRO A 37 -24.52 8.31 20.56
CA PRO A 37 -23.10 8.67 20.54
C PRO A 37 -22.22 7.68 21.33
N PHE A 38 -20.89 7.86 21.23
CA PHE A 38 -19.89 6.95 21.78
C PHE A 38 -20.12 6.61 23.26
N THR A 39 -20.04 5.31 23.58
CA THR A 39 -20.20 4.67 24.90
C THR A 39 -21.45 5.02 25.72
N THR A 40 -22.45 5.66 25.11
CA THR A 40 -23.78 5.88 25.71
C THR A 40 -24.75 4.71 25.45
N THR A 41 -25.99 4.85 25.93
CA THR A 41 -27.12 3.91 25.76
C THR A 41 -28.33 4.64 25.17
N VAL A 42 -29.42 3.94 24.82
CA VAL A 42 -30.67 4.58 24.32
C VAL A 42 -31.25 5.66 25.24
N ASP A 43 -30.85 5.69 26.51
CA ASP A 43 -31.26 6.71 27.48
C ASP A 43 -30.66 8.10 27.16
N TYR A 44 -29.68 8.19 26.25
CA TYR A 44 -29.21 9.45 25.68
C TYR A 44 -30.37 10.28 25.07
N TYR A 45 -31.29 9.61 24.38
CA TYR A 45 -32.46 10.23 23.73
C TYR A 45 -33.69 10.30 24.66
N LEU A 46 -33.50 10.31 25.99
CA LEU A 46 -34.60 10.59 26.92
C LEU A 46 -35.34 11.91 26.62
N PRO A 47 -34.67 13.05 26.28
CA PRO A 47 -35.36 14.30 25.95
C PRO A 47 -36.39 14.17 24.82
N GLU A 48 -36.03 13.48 23.74
CA GLU A 48 -36.92 13.23 22.60
C GLU A 48 -38.07 12.27 22.96
N PHE A 49 -37.80 11.27 23.79
CA PHE A 49 -38.80 10.29 24.26
C PHE A 49 -39.77 10.82 25.32
N GLU A 50 -39.36 11.84 26.08
CA GLU A 50 -40.21 12.53 27.06
C GLU A 50 -41.01 13.69 26.43
N ASN A 51 -40.62 14.13 25.23
CA ASN A 51 -41.33 15.15 24.49
C ASN A 51 -42.60 14.59 23.82
N ALA A 52 -43.77 15.07 24.27
CA ALA A 52 -45.06 14.70 23.73
C ALA A 52 -45.23 15.12 22.25
N GLU A 53 -44.80 16.32 21.88
CA GLU A 53 -44.96 16.88 20.53
C GLU A 53 -44.22 16.04 19.47
N ILE A 54 -43.03 15.53 19.80
CA ILE A 54 -42.31 14.54 18.97
C ILE A 54 -43.02 13.20 18.97
N THR A 55 -43.31 12.63 20.15
CA THR A 55 -43.85 11.25 20.24
C THR A 55 -45.29 11.12 19.76
N GLU A 56 -46.07 12.20 19.71
CA GLU A 56 -47.37 12.27 19.05
C GLU A 56 -47.25 12.26 17.52
N GLN A 57 -46.18 12.83 16.94
CA GLN A 57 -45.99 12.91 15.49
C GLN A 57 -45.16 11.75 14.91
N LEU A 58 -44.13 11.27 15.60
CA LEU A 58 -43.15 10.29 15.10
C LEU A 58 -43.18 8.96 15.88
N ASN A 59 -42.89 7.85 15.20
CA ASN A 59 -42.40 6.63 15.86
C ASN A 59 -40.89 6.79 16.13
N LEU A 60 -40.47 6.88 17.38
CA LEU A 60 -39.06 6.97 17.75
C LEU A 60 -38.48 5.60 18.02
N LEU A 61 -37.39 5.25 17.33
CA LEU A 61 -36.65 4.00 17.48
C LEU A 61 -35.19 4.32 17.82
N ALA A 62 -34.87 4.42 19.11
CA ALA A 62 -33.48 4.53 19.55
C ALA A 62 -32.79 3.17 19.51
N VAL A 63 -31.56 3.11 18.99
CA VAL A 63 -30.83 1.84 18.78
C VAL A 63 -29.36 1.97 19.20
N GLU A 64 -28.83 0.90 19.80
CA GLU A 64 -27.48 0.85 20.36
C GLU A 64 -26.51 0.18 19.38
N PRO A 65 -25.46 0.88 18.90
CA PRO A 65 -24.44 0.31 18.03
C PRO A 65 -23.79 -0.97 18.56
N LEU A 66 -23.08 -1.68 17.68
CA LEU A 66 -22.23 -2.79 18.12
C LEU A 66 -21.22 -2.27 19.18
N GLY A 67 -21.00 -3.07 20.23
CA GLY A 67 -20.22 -2.67 21.41
C GLY A 67 -20.93 -1.75 22.42
N HIS A 68 -22.19 -1.34 22.21
CA HIS A 68 -22.89 -0.38 23.07
C HIS A 68 -24.10 -0.99 23.79
N GLY A 69 -24.38 -0.52 25.02
CA GLY A 69 -25.55 -0.88 25.81
C GLY A 69 -25.82 -2.40 25.93
N GLU A 70 -27.01 -2.83 25.53
CA GLU A 70 -27.45 -4.24 25.50
C GLU A 70 -27.09 -4.97 24.19
N THR A 71 -26.49 -4.29 23.21
CA THR A 71 -26.13 -4.92 21.93
C THR A 71 -24.97 -5.92 22.11
N ARG A 72 -25.17 -7.16 21.64
CA ARG A 72 -24.19 -8.27 21.70
C ARG A 72 -24.09 -8.99 20.36
N THR A 73 -22.89 -9.42 20.01
CA THR A 73 -22.58 -10.18 18.80
C THR A 73 -21.61 -11.32 19.14
N LYS A 74 -21.53 -12.34 18.27
CA LYS A 74 -20.47 -13.37 18.34
C LYS A 74 -19.20 -12.99 17.56
N SER A 75 -19.26 -11.94 16.73
CA SER A 75 -18.11 -11.46 15.97
C SER A 75 -17.16 -10.68 16.88
N GLU A 76 -15.89 -11.08 16.93
CA GLU A 76 -14.88 -10.43 17.77
C GLU A 76 -14.50 -9.03 17.27
N THR A 77 -14.75 -8.75 15.99
CA THR A 77 -14.60 -7.44 15.34
C THR A 77 -15.85 -7.07 14.53
N PHE A 78 -16.04 -5.78 14.29
CA PHE A 78 -17.14 -5.21 13.50
C PHE A 78 -16.84 -3.76 13.11
N THR A 79 -17.56 -3.22 12.13
CA THR A 79 -17.43 -1.83 11.66
C THR A 79 -18.73 -1.01 11.86
N TYR A 80 -18.66 0.31 11.63
CA TYR A 80 -19.87 1.13 11.50
C TYR A 80 -20.76 0.74 10.32
N TRP A 81 -20.24 0.04 9.29
CA TRP A 81 -21.06 -0.55 8.22
C TRP A 81 -21.87 -1.75 8.72
N ASP A 82 -21.29 -2.59 9.58
CA ASP A 82 -21.99 -3.71 10.20
C ASP A 82 -23.09 -3.23 11.15
N THR A 83 -22.84 -2.15 11.88
CA THR A 83 -23.88 -1.51 12.69
C THR A 83 -25.01 -0.96 11.80
N ALA A 84 -24.69 -0.27 10.70
CA ALA A 84 -25.70 0.24 9.78
C ALA A 84 -26.57 -0.89 9.17
N LEU A 85 -25.95 -2.01 8.77
CA LEU A 85 -26.66 -3.22 8.31
C LEU A 85 -27.55 -3.84 9.40
N ALA A 86 -27.05 -3.94 10.64
CA ALA A 86 -27.83 -4.46 11.76
C ALA A 86 -29.06 -3.58 12.05
N ILE A 87 -28.92 -2.25 12.04
CA ILE A 87 -30.04 -1.32 12.26
C ILE A 87 -31.08 -1.37 11.12
N LEU A 88 -30.65 -1.54 9.87
CA LEU A 88 -31.57 -1.77 8.75
C LEU A 88 -32.38 -3.06 8.93
N GLN A 89 -31.75 -4.13 9.42
CA GLN A 89 -32.46 -5.38 9.76
C GLN A 89 -33.36 -5.25 11.00
N VAL A 90 -33.07 -4.35 11.94
CA VAL A 90 -34.00 -4.00 13.04
C VAL A 90 -35.24 -3.30 12.49
N LEU A 91 -35.11 -2.43 11.48
CA LEU A 91 -36.27 -1.84 10.81
C LEU A 91 -37.13 -2.91 10.12
N ASP A 92 -36.51 -3.88 9.41
CA ASP A 92 -37.24 -5.00 8.81
C ASP A 92 -37.96 -5.86 9.86
N ALA A 93 -37.26 -6.25 10.93
CA ALA A 93 -37.79 -7.11 11.98
C ALA A 93 -38.89 -6.43 12.84
N LEU A 94 -38.96 -5.09 12.84
CA LEU A 94 -40.03 -4.31 13.47
C LEU A 94 -41.15 -3.88 12.49
N GLY A 95 -41.07 -4.25 11.21
CA GLY A 95 -42.08 -3.92 10.20
C GLY A 95 -42.06 -2.48 9.70
N PHE A 96 -40.90 -1.82 9.73
CA PHE A 96 -40.72 -0.45 9.23
C PHE A 96 -40.11 -0.46 7.81
N ASP A 97 -40.97 -0.32 6.80
CA ASP A 97 -40.57 -0.23 5.38
C ASP A 97 -39.64 0.95 5.10
N LYS A 98 -39.85 2.08 5.78
CA LYS A 98 -39.11 3.33 5.59
C LYS A 98 -38.92 4.09 6.91
N ALA A 99 -37.82 4.83 7.00
CA ALA A 99 -37.52 5.68 8.15
C ALA A 99 -36.64 6.88 7.78
N PHE A 100 -36.65 7.91 8.63
CA PHE A 100 -35.56 8.87 8.75
C PHE A 100 -34.50 8.33 9.73
N ALA A 101 -33.24 8.73 9.58
CA ALA A 101 -32.17 8.35 10.52
C ALA A 101 -31.46 9.59 11.08
N LEU A 102 -31.55 9.78 12.39
CA LEU A 102 -30.79 10.77 13.14
C LEU A 102 -29.69 10.07 13.93
N GLY A 103 -28.51 10.69 14.02
CA GLY A 103 -27.51 10.23 14.97
C GLY A 103 -26.55 11.31 15.42
N THR A 104 -26.20 11.24 16.71
CA THR A 104 -25.21 12.11 17.35
C THR A 104 -23.82 11.49 17.28
N SER A 105 -22.79 12.29 16.98
CA SER A 105 -21.39 11.83 16.94
C SER A 105 -21.25 10.64 15.99
N GLN A 106 -20.77 9.49 16.46
CA GLN A 106 -20.75 8.24 15.69
C GLN A 106 -22.09 7.84 15.06
N GLY A 107 -23.23 8.22 15.66
CA GLY A 107 -24.54 7.99 15.09
C GLY A 107 -24.73 8.67 13.74
N GLY A 108 -24.05 9.81 13.50
CA GLY A 108 -24.07 10.50 12.22
C GLY A 108 -23.37 9.70 11.11
N TRP A 109 -22.19 9.16 11.40
CA TRP A 109 -21.47 8.23 10.51
C TRP A 109 -22.30 6.99 10.16
N ILE A 110 -23.09 6.48 11.10
CA ILE A 110 -23.93 5.29 10.91
C ILE A 110 -25.18 5.66 10.11
N SER A 111 -25.83 6.80 10.40
CA SER A 111 -26.97 7.32 9.63
C SER A 111 -26.62 7.55 8.15
N ALA A 112 -25.45 8.13 7.87
CA ALA A 112 -24.95 8.30 6.51
C ALA A 112 -24.65 6.96 5.82
N ARG A 113 -24.10 5.98 6.55
CA ARG A 113 -23.90 4.60 6.05
C ARG A 113 -25.24 3.90 5.75
N MET A 114 -26.27 4.06 6.58
CA MET A 114 -27.62 3.55 6.31
C MET A 114 -28.22 4.13 5.03
N ALA A 115 -28.07 5.45 4.80
CA ALA A 115 -28.53 6.11 3.58
C ALA A 115 -27.77 5.68 2.31
N LEU A 116 -26.52 5.21 2.46
CA LEU A 116 -25.72 4.64 1.36
C LEU A 116 -26.03 3.17 1.09
N LEU A 117 -26.44 2.41 2.11
CA LEU A 117 -26.77 0.98 2.01
C LEU A 117 -28.21 0.73 1.53
N ALA A 118 -29.16 1.57 1.91
CA ALA A 118 -30.59 1.40 1.64
C ALA A 118 -31.28 2.75 1.31
N PRO A 119 -30.91 3.41 0.18
CA PRO A 119 -31.40 4.74 -0.19
C PRO A 119 -32.92 4.79 -0.49
N GLU A 120 -33.55 3.64 -0.74
CA GLU A 120 -35.01 3.49 -0.90
C GLU A 120 -35.78 3.39 0.43
N LYS A 121 -35.12 2.89 1.49
CA LYS A 121 -35.64 2.80 2.87
C LYS A 121 -35.39 4.08 3.67
N ILE A 122 -34.23 4.73 3.51
CA ILE A 122 -33.87 5.94 4.28
C ILE A 122 -34.37 7.22 3.59
N GLN A 123 -35.40 7.83 4.18
CA GLN A 123 -36.15 8.98 3.63
C GLN A 123 -35.43 10.33 3.81
N GLY A 124 -34.44 10.40 4.70
CA GLY A 124 -33.65 11.58 5.04
C GLY A 124 -32.78 11.32 6.26
N ILE A 125 -31.66 12.05 6.38
CA ILE A 125 -30.73 11.91 7.50
C ILE A 125 -30.56 13.21 8.28
N ILE A 126 -30.37 13.08 9.59
CA ILE A 126 -30.08 14.19 10.51
C ILE A 126 -28.76 13.89 11.23
N LEU A 127 -27.75 14.70 10.97
CA LEU A 127 -26.42 14.59 11.57
C LEU A 127 -26.34 15.58 12.73
N VAL A 128 -25.89 15.13 13.90
CA VAL A 128 -25.85 15.98 15.12
C VAL A 128 -24.46 15.89 15.73
N GLY A 129 -23.74 17.01 15.89
CA GLY A 129 -22.41 17.02 16.52
C GLY A 129 -21.48 15.94 15.96
N SER A 130 -21.22 15.98 14.65
CA SER A 130 -20.63 14.86 13.89
C SER A 130 -19.56 15.37 12.91
N SER A 131 -18.86 14.45 12.26
CA SER A 131 -18.08 14.70 11.04
C SER A 131 -18.45 13.66 9.98
N MET A 132 -17.88 13.71 8.78
CA MET A 132 -17.86 12.64 7.78
C MET A 132 -16.42 12.18 7.44
N ASP A 133 -15.42 12.68 8.17
CA ASP A 133 -13.98 12.45 8.03
C ASP A 133 -13.47 11.23 8.83
N GLY A 134 -12.34 10.68 8.39
CA GLY A 134 -11.66 9.53 8.99
C GLY A 134 -10.47 9.91 9.87
N GLU A 135 -10.61 10.96 10.71
CA GLU A 135 -9.51 11.55 11.51
C GLU A 135 -8.30 11.98 10.65
N THR A 136 -8.51 12.51 9.44
CA THR A 136 -7.42 13.08 8.65
C THR A 136 -6.92 14.41 9.25
N ALA A 137 -5.68 14.80 8.92
CA ALA A 137 -5.10 16.08 9.35
C ALA A 137 -6.02 17.28 9.00
N ARG A 138 -6.69 17.24 7.84
CA ARG A 138 -7.68 18.25 7.39
C ARG A 138 -8.78 18.52 8.42
N ALA A 139 -9.24 17.51 9.16
CA ALA A 139 -10.23 17.71 10.22
C ALA A 139 -9.63 18.45 11.43
N ARG A 140 -8.41 18.08 11.83
CA ARG A 140 -7.66 18.73 12.92
C ARG A 140 -7.29 20.18 12.59
N ASP A 141 -6.87 20.46 11.35
CA ASP A 141 -6.59 21.81 10.86
C ASP A 141 -7.82 22.74 10.90
N LEU A 142 -9.02 22.17 10.79
CA LEU A 142 -10.30 22.88 10.94
C LEU A 142 -10.79 22.93 12.39
N GLY A 143 -10.03 22.42 13.36
CA GLY A 143 -10.34 22.46 14.79
C GLY A 143 -11.20 21.31 15.32
N CYS A 144 -11.28 20.18 14.62
CA CYS A 144 -11.72 18.92 15.25
C CYS A 144 -10.63 18.38 16.19
N TRP A 145 -11.01 17.48 17.09
CA TRP A 145 -10.08 16.81 18.01
C TRP A 145 -9.10 15.85 17.30
N ASP A 146 -8.16 15.29 18.05
CA ASP A 146 -7.46 14.06 17.64
C ASP A 146 -8.20 12.83 18.21
N GLY A 147 -9.06 12.22 17.41
CA GLY A 147 -9.80 11.02 17.82
C GLY A 147 -8.94 9.77 17.94
N VAL A 148 -7.79 9.71 17.28
CA VAL A 148 -6.87 8.56 17.36
C VAL A 148 -6.11 8.61 18.69
N GLY A 149 -5.52 9.77 19.02
CA GLY A 149 -4.93 10.01 20.33
C GLY A 149 -5.93 9.85 21.47
N ALA A 150 -7.15 10.37 21.32
CA ALA A 150 -8.21 10.26 22.33
C ALA A 150 -8.71 8.83 22.61
N THR A 151 -8.57 7.92 21.65
CA THR A 151 -9.00 6.50 21.78
C THR A 151 -7.86 5.54 22.05
N SER A 152 -6.61 5.95 21.79
CA SER A 152 -5.37 5.16 21.90
C SER A 152 -5.33 4.19 23.10
N ALA A 153 -5.57 4.68 24.32
CA ALA A 153 -5.53 3.87 25.54
C ALA A 153 -6.52 2.68 25.53
N LEU A 154 -7.71 2.85 24.94
CA LEU A 154 -8.71 1.78 24.79
C LEU A 154 -8.34 0.84 23.62
N VAL A 155 -7.76 1.37 22.54
CA VAL A 155 -7.26 0.57 21.41
C VAL A 155 -6.12 -0.35 21.88
N THR A 156 -5.13 0.19 22.60
CA THR A 156 -4.02 -0.57 23.20
C THR A 156 -4.52 -1.61 24.21
N LEU A 157 -5.50 -1.25 25.06
CA LEU A 157 -6.14 -2.20 25.98
C LEU A 157 -6.87 -3.34 25.25
N GLY A 158 -7.42 -3.06 24.05
CA GLY A 158 -8.04 -4.05 23.17
C GLY A 158 -7.05 -5.08 22.60
N GLY A 159 -5.80 -4.67 22.33
CA GLY A 159 -4.73 -5.57 21.90
C GLY A 159 -4.26 -6.56 22.97
N ASN A 160 -4.62 -6.33 24.24
CA ASN A 160 -4.31 -7.26 25.34
C ASN A 160 -5.44 -8.30 25.49
N PHE A 161 -5.26 -9.47 24.87
CA PHE A 161 -6.21 -10.59 24.92
C PHE A 161 -6.32 -11.33 26.27
N ALA A 162 -5.55 -10.95 27.29
CA ALA A 162 -5.70 -11.54 28.63
C ALA A 162 -7.09 -11.18 29.22
N PRO A 163 -7.85 -12.15 29.75
CA PRO A 163 -9.18 -11.89 30.28
C PRO A 163 -9.13 -11.11 31.60
N VAL A 164 -9.90 -10.03 31.71
CA VAL A 164 -9.93 -9.15 32.89
C VAL A 164 -11.33 -9.16 33.52
N ASN A 165 -11.53 -10.04 34.49
CA ASN A 165 -12.84 -10.27 35.12
C ASN A 165 -13.31 -9.10 36.01
N ASP A 166 -12.37 -8.28 36.47
CA ASP A 166 -12.49 -7.15 37.38
C ASP A 166 -12.39 -5.79 36.68
N PHE A 167 -12.43 -5.76 35.34
CA PHE A 167 -12.39 -4.51 34.58
C PHE A 167 -13.60 -3.62 34.89
N GLU A 168 -13.35 -2.35 35.19
CA GLU A 168 -14.27 -1.24 34.99
C GLU A 168 -13.50 -0.07 34.36
N PRO A 169 -14.13 0.83 33.57
CA PRO A 169 -13.47 2.06 33.16
C PRO A 169 -13.17 2.93 34.39
N GLY A 170 -11.96 3.50 34.46
CA GLY A 170 -11.53 4.35 35.57
C GLY A 170 -12.19 5.74 35.54
N ASP A 171 -12.25 6.43 36.69
CA ASP A 171 -13.11 7.62 36.81
C ASP A 171 -12.73 8.79 35.87
N ALA A 172 -11.44 8.90 35.51
CA ALA A 172 -10.95 9.84 34.51
C ALA A 172 -11.59 9.67 33.11
N TYR A 173 -12.07 8.46 32.77
CA TYR A 173 -12.79 8.21 31.52
C TYR A 173 -14.21 8.81 31.55
N TYR A 174 -14.90 8.78 32.71
CA TYR A 174 -16.22 9.43 32.83
C TYR A 174 -16.08 10.94 32.79
N ASP A 175 -15.11 11.52 33.51
CA ASP A 175 -14.91 12.97 33.47
C ASP A 175 -14.54 13.46 32.08
N PHE A 176 -13.72 12.70 31.33
CA PHE A 176 -13.46 12.96 29.91
C PHE A 176 -14.76 12.97 29.07
N LEU A 177 -15.56 11.90 29.13
CA LEU A 177 -16.80 11.80 28.34
C LEU A 177 -17.85 12.85 28.74
N MET A 178 -17.93 13.19 30.04
CA MET A 178 -18.84 14.22 30.54
C MET A 178 -18.42 15.62 30.09
N ASP A 179 -17.12 15.95 30.19
CA ASP A 179 -16.62 17.29 29.83
C ASP A 179 -16.68 17.55 28.31
N ILE A 180 -16.39 16.55 27.46
CA ILE A 180 -16.47 16.71 25.99
C ILE A 180 -17.91 16.61 25.47
N GLY A 181 -18.70 15.68 26.03
CA GLY A 181 -20.04 15.36 25.56
C GLY A 181 -21.08 16.36 26.07
N TYR A 182 -21.26 16.39 27.39
CA TYR A 182 -22.28 17.18 28.07
C TYR A 182 -21.81 18.58 28.46
N GLY A 183 -20.51 18.84 28.42
CA GLY A 183 -19.89 20.12 28.78
C GLY A 183 -19.62 20.23 30.29
N LYS A 184 -18.63 21.05 30.64
CA LYS A 184 -18.09 21.16 32.01
C LYS A 184 -19.14 21.51 33.09
N THR A 185 -20.20 22.20 32.70
CA THR A 185 -21.31 22.66 33.56
C THR A 185 -22.44 21.64 33.74
N VAL A 186 -22.30 20.40 33.23
CA VAL A 186 -23.30 19.33 33.37
C VAL A 186 -23.67 19.07 34.84
N PRO A 187 -24.98 18.94 35.20
CA PRO A 187 -25.41 18.67 36.57
C PRO A 187 -24.83 17.39 37.14
N ARG A 188 -24.50 17.40 38.44
CA ARG A 188 -23.91 16.25 39.13
C ARG A 188 -24.77 14.98 39.02
N SER A 189 -26.10 15.09 39.15
CA SER A 189 -27.01 13.96 38.98
C SER A 189 -26.93 13.30 37.59
N THR A 190 -26.57 14.06 36.56
CA THR A 190 -26.34 13.55 35.20
C THR A 190 -24.96 12.88 35.09
N ARG A 191 -23.91 13.43 35.71
CA ARG A 191 -22.60 12.75 35.82
C ARG A 191 -22.74 11.41 36.57
N ASP A 192 -23.36 11.44 37.74
CA ASP A 192 -23.57 10.28 38.60
C ASP A 192 -24.34 9.18 37.83
N PHE A 193 -25.42 9.53 37.12
CA PHE A 193 -26.19 8.60 36.27
C PHE A 193 -25.36 7.94 35.16
N TRP A 194 -24.51 8.71 34.46
CA TRP A 194 -23.71 8.16 33.37
C TRP A 194 -22.51 7.35 33.87
N ALA A 195 -21.86 7.76 34.97
CA ALA A 195 -20.84 6.93 35.63
C ALA A 195 -21.44 5.56 36.03
N ASP A 196 -22.59 5.56 36.71
CA ASP A 196 -23.30 4.32 37.07
C ASP A 196 -23.69 3.48 35.86
N THR A 197 -24.16 4.12 34.78
CA THR A 197 -24.61 3.42 33.56
C THR A 197 -23.44 2.82 32.79
N ILE A 198 -22.33 3.53 32.66
CA ILE A 198 -21.17 3.09 31.88
C ILE A 198 -20.38 2.02 32.67
N LYS A 199 -20.26 2.13 34.00
CA LYS A 199 -19.74 1.03 34.86
C LYS A 199 -20.51 -0.26 34.66
N LYS A 200 -21.85 -0.22 34.76
CA LYS A 200 -22.72 -1.40 34.54
C LYS A 200 -22.70 -1.92 33.10
N THR A 201 -22.55 -1.04 32.12
CA THR A 201 -22.50 -1.40 30.68
C THR A 201 -21.16 -2.03 30.30
N TYR A 202 -20.06 -1.66 30.96
CA TYR A 202 -18.70 -2.03 30.58
C TYR A 202 -17.88 -2.71 31.70
N GLN A 203 -18.54 -3.44 32.59
CA GLN A 203 -17.88 -4.29 33.58
C GLN A 203 -17.33 -5.62 33.01
N GLY A 204 -16.22 -6.10 33.56
CA GLY A 204 -15.60 -7.39 33.27
C GLY A 204 -15.10 -7.54 31.83
N ASP A 205 -14.76 -8.76 31.42
CA ASP A 205 -14.07 -9.01 30.16
C ASP A 205 -14.94 -8.75 28.91
N ASP A 206 -16.25 -9.01 28.98
CA ASP A 206 -17.22 -8.58 27.94
C ASP A 206 -17.27 -7.04 27.84
N GLY A 207 -17.26 -6.35 28.98
CA GLY A 207 -17.18 -4.90 29.04
C GLY A 207 -15.92 -4.35 28.40
N LYS A 208 -14.75 -4.86 28.80
CA LYS A 208 -13.44 -4.55 28.20
C LYS A 208 -13.44 -4.75 26.69
N ARG A 209 -13.80 -5.95 26.21
CA ARG A 209 -13.84 -6.26 24.76
C ARG A 209 -14.74 -5.29 24.00
N ARG A 210 -15.94 -4.99 24.50
CA ARG A 210 -16.89 -4.10 23.84
C ARG A 210 -16.44 -2.64 23.83
N ILE A 211 -15.90 -2.10 24.92
CA ILE A 211 -15.44 -0.70 24.95
C ILE A 211 -14.20 -0.51 24.06
N CYS A 212 -13.30 -1.50 24.02
CA CYS A 212 -12.13 -1.46 23.14
C CYS A 212 -12.52 -1.61 21.66
N GLN A 213 -13.44 -2.52 21.29
CA GLN A 213 -13.93 -2.62 19.91
C GLN A 213 -14.72 -1.37 19.46
N ALA A 214 -15.46 -0.72 20.37
CA ALA A 214 -16.06 0.59 20.11
C ALA A 214 -14.99 1.67 19.87
N ALA A 215 -13.92 1.69 20.67
CA ALA A 215 -12.81 2.64 20.50
C ALA A 215 -12.04 2.41 19.18
N ILE A 216 -11.80 1.15 18.81
CA ILE A 216 -11.22 0.78 17.50
C ILE A 216 -12.11 1.30 16.37
N ASN A 217 -13.44 1.12 16.46
CA ASN A 217 -14.39 1.66 15.48
C ASN A 217 -14.29 3.19 15.34
N LEU A 218 -14.13 3.91 16.44
CA LEU A 218 -13.98 5.37 16.45
C LEU A 218 -12.64 5.82 15.86
N ALA A 219 -11.55 5.08 16.13
CA ALA A 219 -10.19 5.35 15.65
C ALA A 219 -9.99 5.04 14.16
N THR A 220 -10.37 3.83 13.72
CA THR A 220 -10.04 3.29 12.39
C THR A 220 -11.21 3.41 11.40
N ARG A 221 -12.00 4.47 11.50
CA ARG A 221 -13.21 4.66 10.67
C ARG A 221 -12.86 5.15 9.26
N ASP A 222 -13.49 4.57 8.25
CA ASP A 222 -13.33 5.01 6.87
C ASP A 222 -14.03 6.37 6.62
N SER A 223 -13.33 7.29 5.95
CA SER A 223 -13.90 8.56 5.51
C SER A 223 -15.06 8.34 4.55
N LEU A 224 -16.13 9.11 4.73
CA LEU A 224 -17.31 9.06 3.88
C LEU A 224 -17.27 10.08 2.74
N HIS A 225 -16.30 10.99 2.66
CA HIS A 225 -16.29 12.13 1.73
C HIS A 225 -16.59 11.76 0.27
N ALA A 226 -15.88 10.76 -0.27
CA ALA A 226 -16.09 10.28 -1.64
C ALA A 226 -17.46 9.61 -1.86
N ARG A 227 -18.16 9.23 -0.77
CA ARG A 227 -19.47 8.58 -0.76
C ARG A 227 -20.63 9.57 -0.60
N LEU A 228 -20.41 10.75 -0.02
CA LEU A 228 -21.47 11.76 0.20
C LEU A 228 -22.21 12.18 -1.10
N PRO A 229 -21.54 12.28 -2.28
CA PRO A 229 -22.22 12.48 -3.57
C PRO A 229 -23.16 11.34 -4.02
N TYR A 230 -23.28 10.24 -3.28
CA TYR A 230 -24.24 9.16 -3.56
C TYR A 230 -25.48 9.23 -2.68
N ILE A 231 -25.48 10.03 -1.60
CA ILE A 231 -26.64 10.21 -0.71
C ILE A 231 -27.68 11.10 -1.41
N ARG A 232 -28.82 10.50 -1.79
CA ARG A 232 -29.92 11.17 -2.53
C ARG A 232 -31.07 11.65 -1.65
N CYS A 233 -31.18 11.14 -0.42
CA CYS A 233 -32.13 11.66 0.55
C CYS A 233 -31.73 13.08 1.00
N PRO A 234 -32.67 13.91 1.51
CA PRO A 234 -32.34 15.18 2.13
C PRO A 234 -31.47 14.98 3.40
N VAL A 235 -30.70 16.02 3.72
CA VAL A 235 -29.69 16.03 4.79
C VAL A 235 -29.86 17.29 5.63
N LEU A 236 -30.04 17.10 6.93
CA LEU A 236 -29.95 18.14 7.95
C LEU A 236 -28.69 17.89 8.79
N TRP A 237 -27.96 18.94 9.11
CA TRP A 237 -26.82 18.89 10.02
C TRP A 237 -27.01 19.93 11.12
N LEU A 238 -27.02 19.49 12.38
CA LEU A 238 -27.08 20.33 13.57
C LEU A 238 -25.68 20.34 14.22
N GLN A 239 -25.03 21.49 14.28
CA GLN A 239 -23.66 21.61 14.79
C GLN A 239 -23.54 22.66 15.89
N GLY A 240 -22.89 22.31 17.00
CA GLY A 240 -22.64 23.24 18.10
C GLY A 240 -21.45 24.15 17.82
N THR A 241 -21.52 25.44 18.20
CA THR A 241 -20.34 26.33 18.14
C THR A 241 -19.36 26.12 19.30
N GLY A 242 -19.74 25.34 20.31
CA GLY A 242 -18.91 24.91 21.44
C GLY A 242 -18.67 23.40 21.46
N ASP A 243 -18.90 22.70 20.34
CA ASP A 243 -18.50 21.30 20.16
C ASP A 243 -16.97 21.25 20.07
N VAL A 244 -16.35 20.56 21.04
CA VAL A 244 -14.89 20.40 21.17
C VAL A 244 -14.35 19.15 20.47
N VAL A 245 -15.23 18.34 19.89
CA VAL A 245 -14.92 17.10 19.16
C VAL A 245 -14.93 17.38 17.66
N PHE A 246 -16.00 18.01 17.15
CA PHE A 246 -16.12 18.39 15.74
C PHE A 246 -16.50 19.86 15.58
N SER A 247 -15.69 20.61 14.84
CA SER A 247 -15.87 22.06 14.73
C SER A 247 -17.01 22.46 13.76
N ALA A 248 -17.58 23.64 14.00
CA ALA A 248 -18.51 24.27 13.07
C ALA A 248 -17.87 24.57 11.70
N ALA A 249 -16.56 24.85 11.65
CA ALA A 249 -15.84 25.08 10.40
C ALA A 249 -15.73 23.79 9.56
N ASN A 250 -15.44 22.66 10.22
CA ASN A 250 -15.44 21.36 9.56
C ASN A 250 -16.83 20.99 9.01
N ALA A 251 -17.89 21.13 9.81
CA ALA A 251 -19.26 20.89 9.33
C ALA A 251 -19.66 21.81 8.16
N GLN A 252 -19.18 23.06 8.15
CA GLN A 252 -19.42 24.01 7.07
C GLN A 252 -18.74 23.61 5.75
N GLU A 253 -17.61 22.90 5.78
CA GLU A 253 -17.01 22.31 4.57
C GLU A 253 -17.68 20.98 4.19
N GLU A 254 -17.90 20.08 5.15
CA GLU A 254 -18.43 18.73 4.88
C GLU A 254 -19.89 18.74 4.37
N ILE A 255 -20.74 19.70 4.79
CA ILE A 255 -22.10 19.83 4.27
C ILE A 255 -22.14 20.09 2.75
N LYS A 256 -21.09 20.71 2.18
CA LYS A 256 -20.98 21.00 0.73
C LYS A 256 -20.79 19.73 -0.11
N LEU A 257 -20.33 18.64 0.50
CA LEU A 257 -20.00 17.38 -0.18
C LEU A 257 -21.25 16.53 -0.50
N PHE A 258 -22.41 16.84 0.09
CA PHE A 258 -23.71 16.22 -0.23
C PHE A 258 -24.32 16.80 -1.52
N THR A 259 -23.49 16.98 -2.56
CA THR A 259 -23.77 17.67 -3.84
C THR A 259 -24.97 17.13 -4.63
N ASN A 260 -25.42 15.92 -4.27
CA ASN A 260 -26.42 15.12 -4.97
C ASN A 260 -27.65 14.79 -4.08
N SER A 261 -27.70 15.35 -2.87
CA SER A 261 -28.85 15.26 -1.97
C SER A 261 -30.01 16.14 -2.46
N LYS A 262 -31.24 15.82 -2.04
CA LYS A 262 -32.42 16.67 -2.35
C LYS A 262 -32.37 18.06 -1.70
N GLU A 263 -31.63 18.18 -0.60
CA GLU A 263 -31.34 19.41 0.14
C GLU A 263 -30.26 19.08 1.17
N ALA A 264 -29.27 19.95 1.36
CA ALA A 264 -28.29 19.86 2.43
C ALA A 264 -28.32 21.16 3.26
N LYS A 265 -28.82 21.10 4.50
CA LYS A 265 -28.99 22.25 5.40
C LYS A 265 -28.11 22.09 6.64
N LEU A 266 -27.12 22.96 6.82
CA LEU A 266 -26.42 23.13 8.09
C LEU A 266 -27.18 24.15 8.96
N VAL A 267 -27.31 23.84 10.25
CA VAL A 267 -27.87 24.71 11.30
C VAL A 267 -26.88 24.74 12.45
N THR A 268 -26.29 25.90 12.72
CA THR A 268 -25.30 26.07 13.77
C THR A 268 -25.98 26.59 15.05
N LEU A 269 -25.86 25.84 16.15
CA LEU A 269 -26.43 26.18 17.46
C LEU A 269 -25.37 26.87 18.32
N LYS A 270 -25.61 28.15 18.64
CA LYS A 270 -24.68 28.98 19.42
C LYS A 270 -24.51 28.41 20.83
N ASP A 271 -23.26 28.31 21.28
CA ASP A 271 -22.84 27.78 22.58
C ASP A 271 -23.23 26.30 22.82
N GLY A 272 -23.71 25.59 21.78
CA GLY A 272 -23.98 24.16 21.83
C GLY A 272 -22.71 23.32 21.89
N VAL A 273 -22.68 22.36 22.80
CA VAL A 273 -21.61 21.35 22.95
C VAL A 273 -21.87 20.13 22.06
N HIS A 274 -21.01 19.12 22.11
CA HIS A 274 -21.09 17.92 21.29
C HIS A 274 -22.44 17.18 21.40
N PHE A 275 -22.98 17.03 22.62
CA PHE A 275 -24.29 16.40 22.84
C PHE A 275 -25.43 17.43 22.85
N LEU A 276 -25.84 17.83 21.64
CA LEU A 276 -26.87 18.85 21.43
C LEU A 276 -28.26 18.46 21.94
N SER A 277 -28.66 17.17 21.89
CA SER A 277 -29.95 16.72 22.45
C SER A 277 -30.10 17.00 23.94
N PHE A 278 -28.99 17.09 24.69
CA PHE A 278 -29.01 17.44 26.11
C PHE A 278 -29.00 18.96 26.35
N THR A 279 -28.15 19.71 25.65
CA THR A 279 -27.97 21.15 25.91
C THR A 279 -28.95 22.05 25.17
N HIS A 280 -29.38 21.66 23.98
CA HIS A 280 -30.28 22.40 23.09
C HIS A 280 -31.47 21.54 22.64
N PRO A 281 -32.20 20.87 23.56
CA PRO A 281 -33.27 19.95 23.19
C PRO A 281 -34.37 20.66 22.41
N LYS A 282 -34.73 21.91 22.74
CA LYS A 282 -35.82 22.63 22.04
C LYS A 282 -35.49 22.86 20.57
N GLU A 283 -34.27 23.31 20.31
CA GLU A 283 -33.76 23.63 18.98
C GLU A 283 -33.59 22.36 18.13
N VAL A 284 -33.11 21.27 18.75
CA VAL A 284 -33.02 19.93 18.14
C VAL A 284 -34.42 19.39 17.82
N HIS A 285 -35.34 19.42 18.78
CA HIS A 285 -36.71 18.93 18.64
C HIS A 285 -37.47 19.68 17.53
N GLN A 286 -37.37 21.01 17.49
CA GLN A 286 -37.97 21.83 16.44
C GLN A 286 -37.41 21.46 15.05
N ASN A 287 -36.08 21.36 14.91
CA ASN A 287 -35.47 21.03 13.61
C ASN A 287 -35.79 19.59 13.17
N ILE A 288 -35.93 18.64 14.10
CA ILE A 288 -36.44 17.29 13.81
C ILE A 288 -37.84 17.38 13.20
N LEU A 289 -38.78 18.03 13.91
CA LEU A 289 -40.19 18.14 13.50
C LEU A 289 -40.38 18.88 12.18
N GLU A 290 -39.69 20.01 11.99
CA GLU A 290 -39.68 20.74 10.72
C GLU A 290 -39.19 19.86 9.55
N PHE A 291 -38.09 19.14 9.75
CA PHE A 291 -37.45 18.34 8.70
C PHE A 291 -38.28 17.10 8.33
N THR A 292 -38.74 16.32 9.31
CA THR A 292 -39.53 15.12 9.04
C THR A 292 -40.87 15.49 8.39
N SER A 293 -41.56 16.52 8.88
CA SER A 293 -42.85 16.96 8.33
C SER A 293 -42.72 17.47 6.90
N LYS A 294 -41.72 18.32 6.63
CA LYS A 294 -41.41 18.87 5.30
C LYS A 294 -41.21 17.77 4.25
N TRP A 295 -40.49 16.71 4.60
CA TRP A 295 -40.14 15.66 3.64
C TRP A 295 -41.17 14.52 3.59
N GLN A 296 -41.85 14.21 4.69
CA GLN A 296 -43.01 13.31 4.70
C GLN A 296 -44.13 13.84 3.78
N ALA A 297 -44.49 15.14 3.90
CA ALA A 297 -45.54 15.74 3.09
C ALA A 297 -45.24 15.64 1.57
N LYS A 298 -44.01 15.98 1.17
CA LYS A 298 -43.57 15.87 -0.24
C LYS A 298 -43.56 14.42 -0.74
N LEU A 299 -43.18 13.45 0.10
CA LEU A 299 -43.21 12.03 -0.25
C LEU A 299 -44.64 11.49 -0.39
N TYR A 300 -45.56 11.94 0.47
CA TYR A 300 -46.98 11.57 0.37
C TYR A 300 -47.65 12.11 -0.90
N VAL A 301 -47.35 13.37 -1.30
CA VAL A 301 -47.83 13.94 -2.57
C VAL A 301 -47.31 13.13 -3.76
N ALA A 302 -45.99 12.87 -3.84
CA ALA A 302 -45.42 12.08 -4.93
C ALA A 302 -45.97 10.63 -5.00
N GLN A 303 -46.32 10.04 -3.85
CA GLN A 303 -47.01 8.74 -3.79
C GLN A 303 -48.48 8.81 -4.20
N LEU A 304 -49.17 9.94 -4.01
CA LEU A 304 -50.51 10.15 -4.57
C LEU A 304 -50.45 10.36 -6.08
N GLU A 305 -49.51 11.16 -6.57
CA GLU A 305 -49.30 11.42 -8.01
C GLU A 305 -49.08 10.11 -8.78
N HIS A 306 -48.10 9.29 -8.39
CA HIS A 306 -47.85 7.97 -8.99
C HIS A 306 -49.06 7.01 -8.87
N ARG A 307 -49.86 7.11 -7.80
CA ARG A 307 -51.10 6.31 -7.66
C ARG A 307 -52.21 6.81 -8.57
N ILE A 308 -52.31 8.12 -8.81
CA ILE A 308 -53.23 8.72 -9.78
C ILE A 308 -52.83 8.30 -11.19
N GLU A 309 -51.57 8.43 -11.57
CA GLU A 309 -51.05 7.97 -12.88
C GLU A 309 -51.37 6.49 -13.11
N SER A 310 -51.10 5.62 -12.14
CA SER A 310 -51.41 4.18 -12.23
C SER A 310 -52.92 3.88 -12.35
N ILE A 311 -53.77 4.67 -11.69
CA ILE A 311 -55.23 4.57 -11.81
C ILE A 311 -55.70 5.10 -13.19
N GLU A 312 -55.10 6.16 -13.71
CA GLU A 312 -55.40 6.68 -15.04
C GLU A 312 -54.96 5.72 -16.15
N GLU A 313 -53.80 5.08 -16.02
CA GLU A 313 -53.35 3.97 -16.87
C GLU A 313 -54.37 2.83 -16.87
N PHE A 314 -54.87 2.42 -15.69
CA PHE A 314 -55.86 1.36 -15.55
C PHE A 314 -57.26 1.73 -16.10
N ILE A 315 -57.62 3.02 -16.05
CA ILE A 315 -58.88 3.55 -16.60
C ILE A 315 -58.79 3.79 -18.11
N ARG A 316 -57.59 3.93 -18.69
CA ARG A 316 -57.36 4.24 -20.11
C ARG A 316 -58.06 3.24 -21.06
N PRO A 317 -57.96 1.90 -20.88
CA PRO A 317 -58.67 0.93 -21.73
C PRO A 317 -60.19 0.95 -21.52
N LEU A 318 -60.66 1.19 -20.29
CA LEU A 318 -62.09 1.25 -19.97
C LEU A 318 -62.78 2.46 -20.62
N ARG A 319 -62.07 3.58 -20.78
CA ARG A 319 -62.55 4.72 -21.59
C ARG A 319 -62.59 4.37 -23.08
N GLN A 320 -61.55 3.72 -23.62
CA GLN A 320 -61.48 3.32 -25.04
C GLN A 320 -62.57 2.31 -25.42
N ALA A 321 -62.86 1.33 -24.54
CA ALA A 321 -63.96 0.39 -24.73
C ALA A 321 -65.33 1.09 -24.79
N ARG A 322 -65.52 2.19 -24.04
CA ARG A 322 -66.77 2.97 -24.05
C ARG A 322 -66.96 3.82 -25.31
N THR A 323 -65.89 4.15 -26.03
CA THR A 323 -65.93 4.83 -27.34
C THR A 323 -66.07 3.89 -28.54
N ALA A 324 -65.95 2.57 -28.35
CA ALA A 324 -66.06 1.57 -29.42
C ALA A 324 -67.50 1.02 -29.61
N GLY A 325 -68.52 1.72 -29.08
CA GLY A 325 -69.83 1.14 -28.76
C GLY A 325 -71.06 1.70 -29.48
N GLU A 326 -70.92 2.51 -30.55
CA GLU A 326 -72.06 3.00 -31.34
C GLU A 326 -71.85 2.80 -32.86
N PRO A 327 -72.78 2.13 -33.58
CA PRO A 327 -72.64 1.87 -35.01
C PRO A 327 -73.40 2.86 -35.92
N ASP A 328 -72.63 3.49 -36.81
CA ASP A 328 -72.92 3.81 -38.23
C ASP A 328 -74.29 4.42 -38.64
N ARG A 329 -74.24 5.62 -39.26
CA ARG A 329 -75.24 6.07 -40.26
C ARG A 329 -74.80 7.22 -41.19
N ALA A 330 -74.41 6.83 -42.41
CA ALA A 330 -74.88 7.36 -43.70
C ALA A 330 -74.72 8.86 -44.11
N TYR A 331 -73.82 9.06 -45.09
CA TYR A 331 -73.99 9.92 -46.31
C TYR A 331 -73.87 11.47 -46.22
N PRO A 332 -73.63 12.19 -47.36
CA PRO A 332 -72.83 13.43 -47.38
C PRO A 332 -73.55 14.66 -47.98
N LEU A 333 -72.87 15.83 -48.06
CA LEU A 333 -72.90 16.73 -49.25
C LEU A 333 -71.92 17.92 -49.21
N HIS A 334 -71.78 18.51 -50.39
CA HIS A 334 -70.97 19.63 -50.94
C HIS A 334 -70.82 20.99 -50.20
N ASN A 335 -69.76 21.71 -50.63
CA ASN A 335 -69.61 23.18 -50.80
C ASN A 335 -69.43 24.10 -49.56
N GLY A 336 -68.70 25.22 -49.74
CA GLY A 336 -68.55 26.26 -48.69
C GLY A 336 -67.91 27.60 -49.10
N ALA A 337 -66.72 27.59 -49.75
CA ALA A 337 -66.00 28.76 -50.28
C ALA A 337 -65.44 29.83 -49.29
N ALA A 338 -64.64 30.75 -49.87
CA ALA A 338 -64.38 32.15 -49.49
C ALA A 338 -63.28 32.55 -48.44
N TYR A 339 -62.30 33.29 -48.96
CA TYR A 339 -61.65 34.52 -48.42
C TYR A 339 -60.68 34.46 -47.20
N THR A 340 -59.38 34.45 -47.52
CA THR A 340 -58.37 35.45 -47.11
C THR A 340 -58.63 36.81 -47.83
N PRO A 341 -57.90 37.94 -47.62
CA PRO A 341 -56.62 38.22 -46.92
C PRO A 341 -56.83 39.17 -45.70
N ASP A 342 -55.92 39.97 -45.12
CA ASP A 342 -54.54 40.44 -45.39
C ASP A 342 -53.75 40.44 -44.04
N ASP A 343 -52.42 40.38 -43.89
CA ASP A 343 -51.22 40.77 -44.65
C ASP A 343 -50.81 42.26 -44.54
N GLU A 344 -49.69 42.55 -43.85
CA GLU A 344 -48.73 43.59 -44.26
C GLU A 344 -47.34 43.45 -43.58
N ASN A 345 -46.31 44.02 -44.22
CA ASN A 345 -44.88 43.68 -44.05
C ASN A 345 -44.07 44.67 -43.19
N HIS A 346 -42.92 44.21 -42.68
CA HIS A 346 -41.58 44.80 -42.91
C HIS A 346 -40.52 43.87 -42.26
N SER A 347 -39.67 43.15 -43.00
CA SER A 347 -38.41 43.60 -43.66
C SER A 347 -37.43 44.23 -42.65
N THR A 348 -36.16 43.84 -42.46
CA THR A 348 -35.09 43.25 -43.31
C THR A 348 -33.96 42.69 -42.39
N ARG A 349 -32.94 41.88 -42.76
CA ARG A 349 -32.41 41.32 -44.03
C ARG A 349 -31.39 40.18 -43.74
N ASP A 350 -31.07 39.39 -44.77
CA ASP A 350 -29.81 38.70 -45.15
C ASP A 350 -28.85 38.14 -44.06
N GLY A 351 -28.32 36.91 -44.17
CA GLY A 351 -28.43 35.91 -45.24
C GLY A 351 -27.68 34.59 -44.97
N ASP A 352 -27.76 33.64 -45.91
CA ASP A 352 -27.43 32.21 -45.74
C ASP A 352 -25.93 31.83 -45.75
N SER A 353 -25.60 30.66 -45.16
CA SER A 353 -24.98 29.59 -45.95
C SER A 353 -25.15 28.17 -45.35
N VAL A 354 -25.74 27.31 -46.19
CA VAL A 354 -26.05 25.87 -46.04
C VAL A 354 -24.78 24.99 -45.94
N ALA A 355 -24.80 23.91 -45.11
CA ALA A 355 -24.34 22.53 -45.44
C ALA A 355 -24.18 21.58 -44.23
N HIS A 356 -24.33 20.27 -44.44
CA HIS A 356 -24.10 19.19 -43.45
C HIS A 356 -22.62 18.80 -43.27
N VAL A 357 -22.18 18.49 -42.05
CA VAL A 357 -21.05 17.57 -41.77
C VAL A 357 -21.31 16.72 -40.50
N ALA A 358 -21.12 15.40 -40.65
CA ALA A 358 -20.88 14.30 -39.70
C ALA A 358 -21.27 14.36 -38.19
N PRO A 359 -21.71 13.22 -37.60
CA PRO A 359 -21.77 13.07 -36.14
C PRO A 359 -20.36 12.97 -35.54
N GLN A 360 -20.07 13.75 -34.49
CA GLN A 360 -18.80 13.63 -33.76
C GLN A 360 -18.83 12.50 -32.73
N SER A 361 -17.66 11.88 -32.54
CA SER A 361 -17.45 10.64 -31.80
C SER A 361 -17.75 10.74 -30.31
N VAL A 362 -18.52 9.77 -29.80
CA VAL A 362 -18.48 9.39 -28.38
C VAL A 362 -17.06 8.96 -28.04
N ASN A 363 -16.48 9.52 -26.97
CA ASN A 363 -15.15 9.20 -26.49
C ASN A 363 -15.27 8.54 -25.10
N PRO A 364 -15.21 7.20 -24.98
CA PRO A 364 -15.32 6.52 -23.68
C PRO A 364 -14.01 6.69 -22.88
N ASN A 365 -14.12 7.11 -21.61
CA ASN A 365 -12.96 7.40 -20.77
C ASN A 365 -12.10 6.14 -20.53
N ALA A 366 -10.83 6.20 -20.95
CA ALA A 366 -9.79 5.26 -20.55
C ALA A 366 -9.11 5.76 -19.26
N GLY A 367 -9.80 5.65 -18.12
CA GLY A 367 -9.27 5.99 -16.79
C GLY A 367 -9.11 4.75 -15.90
N GLU A 368 -7.86 4.42 -15.53
CA GLU A 368 -7.46 3.55 -14.38
C GLU A 368 -5.96 3.16 -14.38
N MET A 369 -5.25 3.31 -15.50
CA MET A 369 -3.81 2.97 -15.60
C MET A 369 -2.97 4.03 -16.31
N GLY A 370 -3.53 5.22 -16.52
CA GLY A 370 -2.87 6.35 -17.20
C GLY A 370 -2.48 7.51 -16.29
N GLU A 371 -2.74 7.42 -14.98
CA GLU A 371 -2.44 8.54 -14.08
C GLU A 371 -0.95 8.64 -13.75
N VAL A 372 -0.47 9.88 -13.81
CA VAL A 372 0.87 10.28 -13.36
C VAL A 372 0.80 10.42 -11.84
N ASP A 373 1.11 9.32 -11.15
CA ASP A 373 1.40 9.35 -9.71
C ASP A 373 2.61 10.27 -9.46
N ALA A 374 2.40 11.27 -8.62
CA ALA A 374 3.36 12.31 -8.24
C ALA A 374 3.60 12.34 -6.71
N SER A 375 3.40 11.21 -6.01
CA SER A 375 3.57 11.03 -4.55
C SER A 375 4.92 10.38 -4.17
N GLU A 376 5.42 10.55 -2.92
CA GLU A 376 6.79 10.17 -2.50
C GLU A 376 7.08 9.66 -1.04
N ASN A 377 6.23 9.20 -0.10
CA ASN A 377 4.92 8.55 0.03
C ASN A 377 4.75 7.04 -0.30
N SER A 378 5.23 6.15 0.60
CA SER A 378 5.19 4.65 0.61
C SER A 378 6.29 3.87 -0.15
N ILE A 379 6.92 2.91 0.55
CA ILE A 379 8.17 2.16 0.19
C ILE A 379 7.90 0.90 -0.68
N ASP A 380 8.89 0.49 -1.50
CA ASP A 380 8.89 -0.81 -2.19
C ASP A 380 10.07 -1.77 -1.90
N GLY A 381 9.86 -3.05 -2.20
CA GLY A 381 10.85 -4.12 -1.98
C GLY A 381 12.02 -4.18 -2.98
N MET A 382 12.02 -3.35 -4.04
CA MET A 382 13.13 -3.24 -5.00
C MET A 382 14.18 -2.19 -4.57
N GLY A 383 13.84 -1.33 -3.60
CA GLY A 383 14.72 -0.27 -3.08
C GLY A 383 14.15 1.14 -3.23
N ALA A 384 12.90 1.30 -3.66
CA ALA A 384 12.24 2.60 -3.64
C ALA A 384 11.84 2.96 -2.21
N ILE A 385 12.77 3.58 -1.48
CA ILE A 385 12.47 4.24 -0.21
C ILE A 385 11.64 5.51 -0.50
N LYS A 386 10.60 5.76 0.29
CA LYS A 386 9.55 6.79 0.15
C LYS A 386 8.75 6.80 1.47
N PHE A 387 8.88 7.80 2.34
CA PHE A 387 8.32 7.75 3.70
C PHE A 387 6.92 8.39 3.79
N THR A 388 5.93 7.64 4.29
CA THR A 388 4.68 8.00 5.02
C THR A 388 3.90 6.71 5.36
N ASP A 389 2.92 6.85 6.26
CA ASP A 389 1.78 6.01 6.69
C ASP A 389 1.53 4.62 6.04
N GLU A 390 1.06 3.68 6.88
CA GLU A 390 0.97 2.23 6.59
C GLU A 390 -0.12 1.78 5.58
N GLU A 391 -0.97 2.68 5.06
CA GLU A 391 -2.20 2.26 4.32
C GLU A 391 -1.96 1.84 2.86
N ASP A 392 -0.89 2.30 2.19
CA ASP A 392 -0.63 2.02 0.76
C ASP A 392 0.30 0.80 0.51
N CYS A 393 1.01 0.31 1.52
CA CYS A 393 2.00 -0.76 1.35
C CYS A 393 1.36 -2.16 1.42
N GLY A 394 1.15 -2.79 0.26
CA GLY A 394 0.64 -4.16 0.18
C GLY A 394 1.63 -5.22 0.71
N PHE A 395 1.12 -6.20 1.47
CA PHE A 395 1.86 -7.26 2.20
C PHE A 395 3.28 -7.60 1.70
N PHE A 396 4.23 -7.53 2.64
CA PHE A 396 5.62 -7.96 2.49
C PHE A 396 5.96 -9.10 3.46
N GLY A 397 6.09 -10.32 2.92
CA GLY A 397 6.32 -11.54 3.70
C GLY A 397 7.78 -12.00 3.81
N PRO A 398 8.01 -13.22 4.35
CA PRO A 398 9.29 -13.64 4.93
C PRO A 398 10.54 -13.60 4.02
N SER A 399 10.44 -13.81 2.70
CA SER A 399 11.63 -13.74 1.83
C SER A 399 12.10 -12.31 1.53
N SER A 400 11.24 -11.31 1.71
CA SER A 400 11.52 -9.91 1.33
C SER A 400 12.67 -9.25 2.09
N ASN A 401 13.29 -8.23 1.49
CA ASN A 401 14.27 -7.39 2.20
C ASN A 401 13.62 -6.62 3.36
N ILE A 402 12.33 -6.27 3.27
CA ILE A 402 11.58 -5.58 4.32
C ILE A 402 11.41 -6.48 5.57
N ALA A 403 11.10 -7.76 5.37
CA ALA A 403 11.11 -8.73 6.48
C ALA A 403 12.51 -8.86 7.11
N PHE A 404 13.57 -8.92 6.30
CA PHE A 404 14.94 -8.99 6.80
C PHE A 404 15.38 -7.75 7.59
N MET A 405 15.03 -6.54 7.12
CA MET A 405 15.30 -5.29 7.85
C MET A 405 14.62 -5.26 9.23
N ARG A 406 13.38 -5.81 9.35
CA ARG A 406 12.71 -5.95 10.66
C ARG A 406 13.51 -6.82 11.64
N HIS A 407 14.13 -7.91 11.20
CA HIS A 407 15.03 -8.70 12.06
C HIS A 407 16.25 -7.89 12.51
N ILE A 408 16.82 -7.06 11.63
CA ILE A 408 17.96 -6.18 11.95
C ILE A 408 17.56 -5.12 13.00
N SER A 409 16.47 -4.38 12.79
CA SER A 409 16.00 -3.34 13.73
C SER A 409 15.68 -3.92 15.12
N ARG A 410 15.01 -5.08 15.16
CA ARG A 410 14.72 -5.82 16.41
C ARG A 410 15.99 -6.25 17.16
N ALA A 411 17.05 -6.63 16.44
CA ALA A 411 18.34 -6.93 17.06
C ALA A 411 19.03 -5.68 17.62
N ILE A 412 19.03 -4.55 16.89
CA ILE A 412 19.56 -3.27 17.38
C ILE A 412 18.83 -2.84 18.66
N ALA A 413 17.50 -2.93 18.71
CA ALA A 413 16.71 -2.58 19.89
C ALA A 413 17.13 -3.41 21.12
N ARG A 414 17.15 -4.75 20.99
CA ARG A 414 17.56 -5.68 22.06
C ARG A 414 19.06 -5.60 22.42
N GLY A 415 19.89 -4.99 21.57
CA GLY A 415 21.30 -4.74 21.86
C GLY A 415 21.52 -3.71 22.96
N ASN A 416 20.59 -2.76 23.11
CA ASN A 416 20.78 -1.55 23.91
C ASN A 416 20.11 -1.56 25.29
N THR A 417 19.28 -2.56 25.61
CA THR A 417 18.60 -2.65 26.91
C THR A 417 19.53 -3.09 28.04
N ARG A 418 19.99 -2.14 28.87
CA ARG A 418 20.73 -2.40 30.12
C ARG A 418 19.85 -2.78 31.34
N ASN A 419 18.54 -2.97 31.15
CA ASN A 419 17.56 -3.17 32.23
C ASN A 419 16.97 -4.59 32.21
N PRO A 420 17.08 -5.41 33.28
CA PRO A 420 16.60 -6.81 33.30
C PRO A 420 15.08 -7.03 33.23
N TYR A 421 14.27 -5.96 33.31
CA TYR A 421 12.80 -6.05 33.42
C TYR A 421 12.06 -5.40 32.24
N GLY A 422 12.40 -5.80 31.02
CA GLY A 422 11.57 -5.53 29.84
C GLY A 422 10.34 -6.47 29.79
N PRO A 423 9.21 -6.04 29.20
CA PRO A 423 8.04 -6.90 29.04
C PRO A 423 8.35 -8.09 28.12
N ALA A 424 7.76 -9.25 28.42
CA ALA A 424 7.94 -10.45 27.61
C ALA A 424 7.20 -10.33 26.27
N LEU A 425 7.92 -10.57 25.17
CA LEU A 425 7.38 -10.54 23.80
C LEU A 425 6.24 -11.56 23.61
N SER A 426 5.28 -11.20 22.77
CA SER A 426 4.14 -12.04 22.42
C SER A 426 4.60 -13.28 21.63
N PRO A 427 3.93 -14.44 21.78
CA PRO A 427 4.15 -15.58 20.88
C PRO A 427 4.00 -15.23 19.39
N TYR A 428 3.17 -14.23 19.07
CA TYR A 428 2.94 -13.75 17.70
C TYR A 428 4.13 -12.99 17.10
N ASP A 429 5.00 -12.36 17.90
CA ASP A 429 6.14 -11.56 17.40
C ASP A 429 7.19 -12.40 16.66
N ARG A 430 7.11 -13.73 16.78
CA ARG A 430 8.02 -14.72 16.19
C ARG A 430 7.78 -14.99 14.70
N PHE A 431 6.67 -14.52 14.13
CA PHE A 431 6.34 -14.75 12.73
C PHE A 431 6.79 -13.57 11.86
N GLY A 432 7.79 -13.79 11.01
CA GLY A 432 8.44 -12.77 10.16
C GLY A 432 7.61 -12.22 8.99
N GLY A 433 6.28 -12.24 9.09
CA GLY A 433 5.35 -11.64 8.13
C GLY A 433 4.43 -10.68 8.85
N GLY A 434 4.55 -9.37 8.56
CA GLY A 434 3.66 -8.36 9.14
C GLY A 434 2.29 -8.41 8.47
N MET A 435 1.23 -8.64 9.25
CA MET A 435 -0.14 -8.37 8.77
C MET A 435 -0.31 -6.87 8.57
N MET A 436 -0.92 -6.49 7.45
CA MET A 436 -1.20 -5.10 7.10
C MET A 436 -2.71 -4.95 6.93
N SER A 437 -3.27 -3.80 7.36
CA SER A 437 -4.72 -3.59 7.30
C SER A 437 -5.17 -3.47 5.84
N VAL A 438 -6.14 -4.28 5.42
CA VAL A 438 -6.63 -4.27 4.04
C VAL A 438 -7.97 -3.54 3.98
N GLN A 439 -7.93 -2.25 3.65
CA GLN A 439 -9.14 -1.52 3.28
C GLN A 439 -9.76 -2.11 1.99
N ARG A 440 -11.09 -2.08 1.91
CA ARG A 440 -11.85 -2.64 0.78
C ARG A 440 -12.02 -1.57 -0.29
N SER A 441 -11.35 -1.75 -1.44
CA SER A 441 -11.37 -0.79 -2.56
C SER A 441 -12.79 -0.38 -2.95
N GLN A 442 -13.07 0.92 -2.95
CA GLN A 442 -14.29 1.48 -3.53
C GLN A 442 -14.15 1.69 -5.05
N PRO A 443 -15.25 1.76 -5.80
CA PRO A 443 -15.21 2.20 -7.19
C PRO A 443 -14.72 3.65 -7.28
N THR A 444 -13.77 3.89 -8.18
CA THR A 444 -13.25 5.23 -8.50
C THR A 444 -14.36 6.11 -9.06
N SER A 445 -14.60 7.25 -8.37
CA SER A 445 -15.41 8.34 -8.93
C SER A 445 -14.52 9.16 -9.85
N ASP A 446 -14.83 9.15 -11.15
CA ASP A 446 -14.19 9.95 -12.20
C ASP A 446 -14.38 11.46 -11.91
N ASN A 447 -13.57 12.03 -11.01
CA ASN A 447 -13.70 13.44 -10.57
C ASN A 447 -12.43 14.06 -9.95
N ILE A 448 -11.24 13.73 -10.46
CA ILE A 448 -10.10 14.67 -10.32
C ILE A 448 -10.37 15.87 -11.23
N GLY A 449 -11.00 16.90 -10.65
CA GLY A 449 -11.24 18.16 -11.33
C GLY A 449 -9.93 18.84 -11.71
N ARG A 450 -9.70 19.07 -13.01
CA ARG A 450 -8.56 19.82 -13.57
C ARG A 450 -8.35 21.16 -12.86
N ARG A 451 -7.48 21.21 -11.85
CA ARG A 451 -6.88 22.48 -11.40
C ARG A 451 -5.93 22.95 -12.49
N ARG A 452 -6.35 23.97 -13.24
CA ARG A 452 -5.50 24.70 -14.19
C ARG A 452 -4.38 25.41 -13.42
N SER A 453 -3.24 24.73 -13.26
CA SER A 453 -1.95 25.43 -13.23
C SER A 453 -1.70 26.07 -14.60
N GLY A 454 -0.84 27.09 -14.65
CA GLY A 454 -0.73 28.07 -15.73
C GLY A 454 -0.13 27.60 -17.07
N ASN A 455 -0.12 26.29 -17.36
CA ASN A 455 0.25 25.74 -18.67
C ASN A 455 -0.65 24.54 -19.01
N ALA A 456 -1.17 24.50 -20.23
CA ALA A 456 -2.01 23.39 -20.68
C ALA A 456 -1.14 22.21 -21.13
N ALA A 457 -1.03 21.19 -20.28
CA ALA A 457 -0.43 19.91 -20.68
C ALA A 457 -1.29 19.27 -21.79
N GLU A 458 -0.70 19.09 -22.96
CA GLU A 458 -1.31 18.35 -24.06
C GLU A 458 -1.43 16.86 -23.68
N GLY A 459 -2.55 16.23 -24.02
CA GLY A 459 -2.74 14.80 -23.76
C GLY A 459 -1.79 13.98 -24.64
N VAL A 460 -1.05 13.03 -24.06
CA VAL A 460 -0.09 12.21 -24.80
C VAL A 460 -0.81 11.43 -25.90
N ASN A 461 -0.44 11.72 -27.16
CA ASN A 461 -0.98 11.03 -28.32
C ASN A 461 -0.55 9.55 -28.30
N ILE A 462 -1.50 8.66 -27.96
CA ILE A 462 -1.29 7.21 -27.84
C ILE A 462 -0.85 6.53 -29.14
N TYR A 463 -1.07 7.16 -30.30
CA TYR A 463 -0.66 6.65 -31.61
C TYR A 463 0.65 7.26 -32.12
N ALA A 464 1.23 8.22 -31.41
CA ALA A 464 2.51 8.80 -31.80
C ALA A 464 3.66 7.80 -31.54
N LEU A 465 4.64 7.78 -32.44
CA LEU A 465 5.93 7.13 -32.22
C LEU A 465 7.06 8.19 -32.21
N PRO A 466 8.24 7.86 -31.68
CA PRO A 466 9.44 8.66 -31.88
C PRO A 466 9.81 8.79 -33.36
N SER A 467 10.85 9.58 -33.67
CA SER A 467 11.48 9.52 -34.99
C SER A 467 11.88 8.08 -35.33
N GLU A 468 11.89 7.72 -36.62
CA GLU A 468 12.20 6.35 -37.04
C GLU A 468 13.56 5.89 -36.50
N ALA A 469 14.58 6.76 -36.55
CA ALA A 469 15.90 6.50 -36.02
C ALA A 469 15.90 6.23 -34.50
N ARG A 470 15.13 6.99 -33.70
CA ARG A 470 15.01 6.75 -32.25
C ARG A 470 14.24 5.45 -31.96
N THR A 471 13.14 5.22 -32.68
CA THR A 471 12.32 4.00 -32.55
C THR A 471 13.15 2.76 -32.86
N TRP A 472 13.85 2.73 -34.00
CA TRP A 472 14.69 1.61 -34.41
C TRP A 472 15.91 1.41 -33.49
N ASN A 473 16.52 2.50 -32.99
CA ASN A 473 17.59 2.42 -31.99
C ASN A 473 17.12 1.76 -30.69
N LEU A 474 15.94 2.14 -30.17
CA LEU A 474 15.37 1.57 -28.95
C LEU A 474 14.93 0.10 -29.14
N ILE A 475 14.35 -0.27 -30.28
CA ILE A 475 14.06 -1.68 -30.63
C ILE A 475 15.34 -2.52 -30.59
N ARG A 476 16.42 -2.07 -31.25
CA ARG A 476 17.72 -2.77 -31.22
C ARG A 476 18.28 -2.86 -29.80
N LYS A 477 18.21 -1.79 -29.00
CA LYS A 477 18.65 -1.79 -27.59
C LYS A 477 17.87 -2.77 -26.72
N TYR A 478 16.56 -2.95 -26.96
CA TYR A 478 15.76 -3.95 -26.25
C TYR A 478 16.29 -5.36 -26.51
N PHE A 479 16.40 -5.78 -27.78
CA PHE A 479 16.82 -7.14 -28.11
C PHE A 479 18.29 -7.41 -27.74
N LEU A 480 19.18 -6.43 -27.91
CA LEU A 480 20.59 -6.52 -27.49
C LEU A 480 20.83 -6.50 -25.97
N LYS A 481 19.79 -6.27 -25.14
CA LYS A 481 19.88 -6.23 -23.67
C LYS A 481 18.79 -7.07 -22.99
N THR A 482 17.58 -6.54 -22.82
CA THR A 482 16.49 -7.22 -22.11
C THR A 482 16.03 -8.50 -22.84
N GLY A 483 15.79 -8.41 -24.15
CA GLY A 483 15.38 -9.57 -24.97
C GLY A 483 16.43 -10.68 -25.02
N GLN A 484 17.71 -10.35 -24.89
CA GLN A 484 18.80 -11.32 -24.78
C GLN A 484 18.79 -12.12 -23.46
N LEU A 485 18.38 -11.49 -22.36
CA LEU A 485 18.23 -12.16 -21.06
C LEU A 485 16.88 -12.88 -20.94
N LEU A 486 15.89 -12.48 -21.74
CA LEU A 486 14.51 -12.94 -21.68
C LEU A 486 13.95 -13.13 -23.12
N PRO A 487 14.43 -14.15 -23.86
CA PRO A 487 14.14 -14.34 -25.28
C PRO A 487 12.75 -14.96 -25.53
N PHE A 488 11.69 -14.30 -25.05
CA PHE A 488 10.29 -14.72 -25.23
C PHE A 488 9.55 -13.96 -26.35
N ILE A 489 10.14 -12.90 -26.90
CA ILE A 489 9.68 -12.21 -28.12
C ILE A 489 10.63 -12.59 -29.26
N HIS A 490 10.10 -13.05 -30.40
CA HIS A 490 10.91 -13.35 -31.58
C HIS A 490 11.28 -12.06 -32.32
N GLU A 491 12.59 -11.72 -32.34
CA GLU A 491 13.09 -10.44 -32.88
C GLU A 491 12.75 -10.25 -34.35
N GLN A 492 12.92 -11.29 -35.19
CA GLN A 492 12.66 -11.18 -36.62
C GLN A 492 11.18 -10.87 -36.89
N SER A 493 10.24 -11.65 -36.37
CA SER A 493 8.81 -11.41 -36.62
C SER A 493 8.31 -10.10 -36.01
N PHE A 494 8.91 -9.64 -34.91
CA PHE A 494 8.64 -8.32 -34.36
C PHE A 494 9.13 -7.21 -35.32
N CYS A 495 10.35 -7.32 -35.85
CA CYS A 495 10.90 -6.35 -36.79
C CYS A 495 10.18 -6.38 -38.16
N GLU A 496 9.80 -7.55 -38.65
CA GLU A 496 8.95 -7.72 -39.85
C GLU A 496 7.62 -6.99 -39.68
N THR A 497 6.96 -7.13 -38.52
CA THR A 497 5.72 -6.41 -38.19
C THR A 497 5.95 -4.89 -38.15
N TYR A 498 7.06 -4.43 -37.57
CA TYR A 498 7.43 -3.00 -37.55
C TYR A 498 7.63 -2.43 -38.98
N PHE A 499 8.40 -3.12 -39.83
CA PHE A 499 8.64 -2.66 -41.20
C PHE A 499 7.41 -2.81 -42.11
N GLN A 500 6.53 -3.79 -41.87
CA GLN A 500 5.25 -3.89 -42.56
C GLN A 500 4.33 -2.73 -42.16
N MET A 501 4.17 -2.46 -40.86
CA MET A 501 3.40 -1.33 -40.33
C MET A 501 3.85 0.00 -40.97
N LYS A 502 5.16 0.20 -41.14
CA LYS A 502 5.72 1.36 -41.84
C LYS A 502 5.28 1.43 -43.30
N ARG A 503 5.31 0.31 -44.04
CA ARG A 503 4.89 0.23 -45.46
C ARG A 503 3.38 0.45 -45.63
N ASP A 504 2.58 -0.07 -44.71
CA ASP A 504 1.11 0.03 -44.69
C ASP A 504 0.59 1.36 -44.09
N ASN A 505 1.45 2.38 -43.91
CA ASN A 505 1.12 3.68 -43.31
C ASN A 505 0.32 3.55 -41.99
N PHE A 506 0.72 2.61 -41.12
CA PHE A 506 0.09 2.31 -39.83
C PHE A 506 -1.38 1.82 -39.89
N THR A 507 -1.95 1.60 -41.08
CA THR A 507 -3.40 1.33 -41.23
C THR A 507 -3.87 -0.08 -40.83
N LYS A 508 -2.97 -1.05 -40.66
CA LYS A 508 -3.31 -2.49 -40.50
C LYS A 508 -2.76 -3.17 -39.24
N VAL A 509 -2.16 -2.41 -38.31
CA VAL A 509 -1.46 -2.97 -37.13
C VAL A 509 -2.42 -3.17 -35.95
N ARG A 510 -2.22 -4.24 -35.16
CA ARG A 510 -3.01 -4.53 -33.95
C ARG A 510 -2.68 -3.54 -32.83
N ARG A 511 -3.69 -3.01 -32.12
CA ARG A 511 -3.52 -2.17 -30.90
C ARG A 511 -2.60 -2.83 -29.87
N THR A 512 -2.79 -4.12 -29.63
CA THR A 512 -1.99 -4.91 -28.68
C THR A 512 -0.50 -4.98 -29.06
N TRP A 513 -0.20 -5.09 -30.36
CA TRP A 513 1.18 -5.05 -30.85
C TRP A 513 1.78 -3.64 -30.76
N LEU A 514 1.01 -2.59 -31.03
CA LEU A 514 1.46 -1.21 -30.78
C LEU A 514 1.74 -0.95 -29.29
N GLY A 515 0.94 -1.54 -28.38
CA GLY A 515 1.18 -1.48 -26.94
C GLY A 515 2.46 -2.22 -26.55
N LEU A 516 2.68 -3.43 -27.10
CA LEU A 516 3.93 -4.19 -26.95
C LEU A 516 5.15 -3.38 -27.46
N LEU A 517 5.02 -2.72 -28.62
CA LEU A 517 6.07 -1.82 -29.14
C LEU A 517 6.36 -0.67 -28.17
N ASN A 518 5.34 0.04 -27.70
CA ASN A 518 5.56 1.19 -26.81
C ASN A 518 6.17 0.77 -25.46
N ILE A 519 5.78 -0.36 -24.86
CA ILE A 519 6.43 -0.81 -23.61
C ILE A 519 7.87 -1.33 -23.84
N VAL A 520 8.16 -1.89 -25.04
CA VAL A 520 9.54 -2.20 -25.49
C VAL A 520 10.38 -0.92 -25.61
N LEU A 521 9.82 0.18 -26.12
CA LEU A 521 10.50 1.49 -26.14
C LEU A 521 10.71 2.05 -24.73
N ALA A 522 9.71 1.92 -23.84
CA ALA A 522 9.79 2.40 -22.45
C ALA A 522 10.94 1.72 -21.67
N ILE A 523 10.97 0.38 -21.66
CA ILE A 523 11.99 -0.37 -20.93
C ILE A 523 13.39 -0.21 -21.55
N ALA A 524 13.50 -0.09 -22.87
CA ALA A 524 14.77 0.21 -23.54
C ALA A 524 15.30 1.61 -23.19
N THR A 525 14.41 2.57 -22.93
CA THR A 525 14.77 3.95 -22.55
C THR A 525 15.20 4.03 -21.08
N SER A 526 14.39 3.48 -20.17
CA SER A 526 14.67 3.44 -18.72
C SER A 526 15.99 2.73 -18.39
N LEU A 527 16.31 1.63 -19.10
CA LEU A 527 17.55 0.87 -18.92
C LEU A 527 18.75 1.38 -19.75
N SER A 528 18.61 2.44 -20.56
CA SER A 528 19.71 3.01 -21.36
C SER A 528 20.60 3.96 -20.56
N THR A 529 21.60 3.42 -19.84
CA THR A 529 22.66 4.22 -19.17
C THR A 529 23.77 4.71 -20.13
N GLU A 530 23.41 4.98 -21.40
CA GLU A 530 24.33 5.42 -22.45
C GLU A 530 24.11 6.89 -22.84
N GLY A 531 25.16 7.71 -22.75
CA GLY A 531 25.16 9.13 -23.15
C GLY A 531 24.81 10.09 -22.00
N ASP A 532 25.01 11.39 -22.24
CA ASP A 532 24.92 12.46 -21.23
C ASP A 532 23.48 12.81 -20.78
N LEU A 533 22.53 11.90 -20.97
CA LEU A 533 21.14 12.06 -20.55
C LEU A 533 20.98 11.59 -19.09
N HIS A 534 20.89 12.56 -18.18
CA HIS A 534 20.52 12.36 -16.78
C HIS A 534 19.27 11.46 -16.63
N ALA A 535 19.23 10.67 -15.54
CA ALA A 535 18.18 9.68 -15.31
C ALA A 535 16.77 10.25 -15.41
N GLU A 536 16.52 11.44 -14.84
CA GLU A 536 15.27 12.19 -14.91
C GLU A 536 14.68 12.27 -16.33
N LYS A 537 15.47 12.70 -17.33
CA LYS A 537 15.01 12.80 -18.74
C LYS A 537 14.70 11.46 -19.38
N ARG A 538 15.39 10.39 -18.94
CA ARG A 538 15.13 9.03 -19.43
C ARG A 538 13.88 8.44 -18.78
N ILE A 539 13.62 8.80 -17.52
CA ILE A 539 12.36 8.50 -16.82
C ILE A 539 11.21 9.20 -17.54
N GLU A 540 11.29 10.51 -17.79
CA GLU A 540 10.30 11.29 -18.55
C GLU A 540 10.01 10.66 -19.93
N GLU A 541 11.04 10.40 -20.75
CA GLU A 541 10.85 9.79 -22.07
C GLU A 541 10.26 8.39 -21.98
N SER A 542 10.66 7.59 -20.98
CA SER A 542 10.12 6.24 -20.78
C SER A 542 8.66 6.25 -20.29
N ASP A 543 8.26 7.22 -19.47
CA ASP A 543 6.89 7.35 -19.00
C ASP A 543 5.94 7.76 -20.14
N ILE A 544 6.38 8.63 -21.05
CA ILE A 544 5.64 8.93 -22.29
C ILE A 544 5.35 7.65 -23.09
N TYR A 545 6.30 6.73 -23.19
CA TYR A 545 6.08 5.45 -23.88
C TYR A 545 5.20 4.48 -23.07
N TYR A 546 5.34 4.44 -21.74
CA TYR A 546 4.46 3.69 -20.84
C TYR A 546 2.99 4.16 -20.92
N GLN A 547 2.75 5.48 -20.91
CA GLN A 547 1.40 6.06 -21.08
C GLN A 547 0.78 5.67 -22.42
N ARG A 548 1.54 5.74 -23.53
CA ARG A 548 1.08 5.28 -24.86
C ARG A 548 0.75 3.79 -24.82
N ALA A 549 1.61 2.97 -24.23
CA ALA A 549 1.41 1.52 -24.14
C ALA A 549 0.12 1.16 -23.38
N ASN A 550 -0.12 1.78 -22.22
CA ASN A 550 -1.33 1.57 -21.43
C ASN A 550 -2.60 2.09 -22.11
N GLY A 551 -2.53 3.20 -22.86
CA GLY A 551 -3.64 3.75 -23.63
C GLY A 551 -3.99 2.95 -24.89
N LEU A 552 -3.05 2.18 -25.43
CA LEU A 552 -3.25 1.23 -26.53
C LEU A 552 -3.78 -0.12 -26.04
N CYS A 553 -3.31 -0.58 -24.87
CA CYS A 553 -3.73 -1.81 -24.21
C CYS A 553 -4.70 -1.51 -23.05
N ASP A 554 -5.80 -0.82 -23.37
CA ASP A 554 -6.88 -0.42 -22.46
C ASP A 554 -7.68 -1.58 -21.82
N ARG A 555 -8.68 -1.24 -20.98
CA ARG A 555 -9.55 -2.21 -20.27
C ARG A 555 -10.28 -3.19 -21.21
N GLU A 556 -10.60 -2.82 -22.44
CA GLU A 556 -11.28 -3.69 -23.40
C GLU A 556 -10.28 -4.57 -24.16
N SER A 557 -9.17 -3.97 -24.58
CA SER A 557 -8.04 -4.65 -25.20
C SER A 557 -7.48 -5.76 -24.31
N ARG A 558 -7.43 -5.54 -22.98
CA ARG A 558 -7.02 -6.55 -21.98
C ARG A 558 -8.03 -7.68 -21.74
N ARG A 559 -9.28 -7.59 -22.25
CA ARG A 559 -10.22 -8.73 -22.27
C ARG A 559 -9.97 -9.69 -23.44
N ASN A 560 -9.28 -9.23 -24.49
CA ASN A 560 -8.97 -10.03 -25.67
C ASN A 560 -7.61 -10.72 -25.49
N THR A 561 -7.62 -11.88 -24.86
CA THR A 561 -6.41 -12.65 -24.54
C THR A 561 -5.66 -13.09 -25.80
N SER A 562 -4.43 -12.62 -25.98
CA SER A 562 -3.54 -12.99 -27.09
C SER A 562 -2.10 -13.18 -26.60
N LEU A 563 -1.24 -13.83 -27.41
CA LEU A 563 0.16 -14.06 -27.03
C LEU A 563 0.92 -12.72 -26.89
N GLU A 564 0.64 -11.76 -27.77
CA GLU A 564 1.20 -10.41 -27.70
C GLU A 564 0.76 -9.67 -26.43
N MET A 565 -0.46 -9.93 -25.92
CA MET A 565 -0.94 -9.39 -24.64
C MET A 565 -0.18 -9.99 -23.45
N VAL A 566 0.11 -11.30 -23.44
CA VAL A 566 0.96 -11.92 -22.40
C VAL A 566 2.36 -11.32 -22.43
N GLN A 567 2.98 -11.21 -23.62
CA GLN A 567 4.30 -10.62 -23.80
C GLN A 567 4.32 -9.14 -23.34
N TYR A 568 3.28 -8.37 -23.66
CA TYR A 568 3.11 -6.98 -23.22
C TYR A 568 3.03 -6.89 -21.70
N LEU A 569 2.22 -7.72 -21.04
CA LEU A 569 2.08 -7.72 -19.59
C LEU A 569 3.39 -8.17 -18.89
N LEU A 570 4.17 -9.09 -19.47
CA LEU A 570 5.49 -9.45 -18.94
C LEU A 570 6.50 -8.30 -19.00
N VAL A 571 6.59 -7.60 -20.14
CA VAL A 571 7.50 -6.44 -20.28
C VAL A 571 7.02 -5.26 -19.43
N LEU A 572 5.71 -5.04 -19.33
CA LEU A 572 5.10 -4.05 -18.43
C LEU A 572 5.39 -4.34 -16.97
N GLY A 573 5.28 -5.60 -16.52
CA GLY A 573 5.63 -6.00 -15.15
C GLY A 573 7.11 -5.75 -14.83
N GLN A 574 8.00 -6.01 -15.78
CA GLN A 574 9.45 -5.73 -15.64
C GLN A 574 9.79 -4.24 -15.67
N TYR A 575 9.08 -3.45 -16.48
CA TYR A 575 9.19 -1.98 -16.45
C TYR A 575 8.73 -1.43 -15.10
N LEU A 576 7.55 -1.85 -14.63
CA LEU A 576 6.99 -1.43 -13.34
C LEU A 576 7.87 -1.82 -12.14
N GLN A 577 8.53 -2.98 -12.19
CA GLN A 577 9.56 -3.41 -11.22
C GLN A 577 10.82 -2.50 -11.21
N GLY A 578 11.04 -1.69 -12.25
CA GLY A 578 12.08 -0.64 -12.30
C GLY A 578 11.60 0.74 -11.83
N THR A 579 10.38 0.84 -11.30
CA THR A 579 9.73 2.10 -10.88
C THR A 579 9.09 1.94 -9.50
N GLN A 580 8.62 3.05 -8.92
CA GLN A 580 7.96 3.08 -7.61
C GLN A 580 6.55 2.41 -7.57
N LYS A 581 6.22 1.55 -8.55
CA LYS A 581 4.86 1.00 -8.79
C LYS A 581 4.78 -0.52 -8.57
N SER A 582 5.41 -1.01 -7.50
CA SER A 582 5.54 -2.44 -7.15
C SER A 582 4.22 -3.22 -7.05
N VAL A 583 3.18 -2.61 -6.45
CA VAL A 583 1.84 -3.21 -6.32
C VAL A 583 1.21 -3.42 -7.70
N GLN A 584 1.41 -2.45 -8.61
CA GLN A 584 0.99 -2.56 -10.01
C GLN A 584 1.80 -3.63 -10.76
N ALA A 585 3.11 -3.77 -10.51
CA ALA A 585 3.95 -4.81 -11.12
C ALA A 585 3.42 -6.23 -10.80
N TRP A 586 3.12 -6.51 -9.53
CA TRP A 586 2.52 -7.80 -9.10
C TRP A 586 1.13 -8.04 -9.73
N THR A 587 0.32 -6.99 -9.82
CA THR A 587 -1.04 -7.05 -10.39
C THR A 587 -1.01 -7.33 -11.89
N THR A 588 -0.15 -6.62 -12.63
CA THR A 588 0.12 -6.84 -14.06
C THR A 588 0.66 -8.25 -14.33
N HIS A 589 1.57 -8.74 -13.49
CA HIS A 589 2.07 -10.13 -13.58
C HIS A 589 0.94 -11.15 -13.38
N GLY A 590 0.04 -10.94 -12.41
CA GLY A 590 -1.15 -11.79 -12.24
C GLY A 590 -2.05 -11.85 -13.48
N LEU A 591 -2.24 -10.73 -14.17
CA LEU A 591 -2.94 -10.70 -15.46
C LEU A 591 -2.18 -11.49 -16.55
N ALA A 592 -0.84 -11.41 -16.59
CA ALA A 592 -0.03 -12.17 -17.53
C ALA A 592 -0.17 -13.69 -17.31
N VAL A 593 -0.15 -14.13 -16.05
CA VAL A 593 -0.32 -15.54 -15.64
C VAL A 593 -1.72 -16.06 -16.01
N ILE A 594 -2.78 -15.30 -15.71
CA ILE A 594 -4.16 -15.66 -16.08
C ILE A 594 -4.30 -15.78 -17.61
N ALA A 595 -3.76 -14.82 -18.37
CA ALA A 595 -3.76 -14.85 -19.82
C ALA A 595 -2.96 -16.04 -20.40
N ALA A 596 -1.82 -16.38 -19.80
CA ALA A 596 -1.02 -17.54 -20.20
C ALA A 596 -1.71 -18.89 -19.91
N PHE A 597 -2.49 -18.98 -18.83
CA PHE A 597 -3.35 -20.14 -18.56
C PHE A 597 -4.49 -20.24 -19.59
N GLN A 598 -5.20 -19.15 -19.87
CA GLN A 598 -6.30 -19.11 -20.85
C GLN A 598 -5.88 -19.52 -22.27
N LEU A 599 -4.66 -19.16 -22.70
CA LEU A 599 -4.10 -19.55 -24.00
C LEU A 599 -3.52 -20.97 -24.02
N GLY A 600 -3.48 -21.66 -22.88
CA GLY A 600 -2.89 -22.99 -22.75
C GLY A 600 -1.37 -23.02 -22.88
N LEU A 601 -0.65 -21.90 -22.70
CA LEU A 601 0.80 -21.82 -22.96
C LEU A 601 1.60 -22.85 -22.14
N HIS A 602 1.12 -23.13 -20.91
CA HIS A 602 1.66 -24.08 -19.94
C HIS A 602 1.54 -25.57 -20.32
N SER A 603 0.64 -25.93 -21.25
CA SER A 603 0.29 -27.32 -21.55
C SER A 603 1.05 -27.84 -22.78
N PRO A 604 1.78 -28.97 -22.70
CA PRO A 604 2.41 -29.58 -23.87
C PRO A 604 1.40 -29.86 -24.99
N ASP A 605 0.21 -30.36 -24.62
CA ASP A 605 -0.84 -30.79 -25.56
C ASP A 605 -1.48 -29.59 -26.26
N ALA A 606 -1.80 -28.53 -25.53
CA ALA A 606 -2.31 -27.28 -26.10
C ALA A 606 -1.27 -26.51 -26.94
N ASN A 607 -0.02 -26.98 -27.00
CA ASN A 607 1.01 -26.48 -27.91
C ASN A 607 1.21 -27.38 -29.15
N GLN A 608 0.70 -28.62 -29.19
CA GLN A 608 1.04 -29.56 -30.28
C GLN A 608 0.66 -29.07 -31.68
N GLY A 609 -0.49 -28.37 -31.81
CA GLY A 609 -1.03 -27.91 -33.11
C GLY A 609 -0.35 -26.67 -33.72
N PHE A 610 0.67 -26.11 -33.08
CA PHE A 610 1.36 -24.90 -33.55
C PHE A 610 2.68 -25.21 -34.27
N SER A 611 3.18 -24.27 -35.09
CA SER A 611 4.46 -24.43 -35.80
C SER A 611 5.64 -24.52 -34.80
N PRO A 612 6.79 -25.11 -35.16
CA PRO A 612 7.93 -25.25 -34.25
C PRO A 612 8.38 -23.92 -33.62
N LEU A 613 8.42 -22.84 -34.41
CA LEU A 613 8.73 -21.49 -33.95
C LEU A 613 7.67 -20.97 -32.97
N GLU A 614 6.39 -21.02 -33.33
CA GLU A 614 5.30 -20.54 -32.48
C GLU A 614 5.22 -21.34 -31.15
N ARG A 615 5.48 -22.64 -31.19
CA ARG A 615 5.62 -23.48 -29.98
C ARG A 615 6.74 -23.01 -29.06
N GLU A 616 7.88 -22.61 -29.62
CA GLU A 616 9.00 -22.11 -28.83
C GLU A 616 8.74 -20.69 -28.29
N ILE A 617 8.11 -19.81 -29.07
CA ILE A 617 7.66 -18.48 -28.58
C ILE A 617 6.69 -18.66 -27.40
N ARG A 618 5.67 -19.51 -27.55
CA ARG A 618 4.69 -19.84 -26.48
C ARG A 618 5.37 -20.43 -25.24
N LYS A 619 6.27 -21.41 -25.43
CA LYS A 619 7.07 -22.03 -24.36
C LYS A 619 7.94 -21.01 -23.62
N ARG A 620 8.72 -20.20 -24.35
CA ARG A 620 9.60 -19.19 -23.74
C ARG A 620 8.81 -18.07 -23.06
N THR A 621 7.61 -17.74 -23.57
CA THR A 621 6.67 -16.83 -22.89
C THR A 621 6.14 -17.43 -21.58
N TRP A 622 5.82 -18.73 -21.54
CA TRP A 622 5.46 -19.41 -20.29
C TRP A 622 6.61 -19.43 -19.27
N PHE A 623 7.83 -19.73 -19.69
CA PHE A 623 9.00 -19.61 -18.81
C PHE A 623 9.29 -18.17 -18.38
N GLY A 624 8.99 -17.17 -19.23
CA GLY A 624 8.99 -15.76 -18.84
C GLY A 624 8.01 -15.44 -17.71
N CYS A 625 6.82 -16.03 -17.73
CA CYS A 625 5.85 -15.95 -16.63
C CYS A 625 6.43 -16.57 -15.35
N ILE A 626 6.95 -17.80 -15.42
CA ILE A 626 7.57 -18.49 -14.26
C ILE A 626 8.72 -17.65 -13.68
N MET A 627 9.60 -17.11 -14.53
CA MET A 627 10.75 -16.35 -14.05
C MET A 627 10.37 -15.02 -13.39
N LEU A 628 9.39 -14.30 -13.94
CA LEU A 628 8.87 -13.09 -13.29
C LEU A 628 8.17 -13.44 -11.96
N ASP A 629 7.40 -14.54 -11.93
CA ASP A 629 6.70 -15.03 -10.75
C ASP A 629 7.65 -15.29 -9.57
N ARG A 630 8.74 -16.04 -9.78
CA ARG A 630 9.72 -16.30 -8.70
C ARG A 630 10.44 -15.03 -8.26
N THR A 631 10.76 -14.13 -9.21
CA THR A 631 11.43 -12.86 -8.91
C THR A 631 10.60 -12.00 -7.96
N LEU A 632 9.34 -11.71 -8.34
CA LEU A 632 8.47 -10.85 -7.55
C LEU A 632 8.07 -11.52 -6.21
N SER A 633 7.91 -12.85 -6.20
CA SER A 633 7.66 -13.64 -4.99
C SER A 633 8.82 -13.54 -3.99
N MET A 634 10.07 -13.67 -4.46
CA MET A 634 11.27 -13.46 -3.65
C MET A 634 11.32 -12.03 -3.11
N THR A 635 11.29 -11.03 -4.01
CA THR A 635 11.49 -9.61 -3.69
C THR A 635 10.44 -9.07 -2.72
N PHE A 636 9.16 -9.37 -2.97
CA PHE A 636 8.05 -8.85 -2.16
C PHE A 636 7.62 -9.81 -1.04
N GLY A 637 8.20 -11.02 -0.92
CA GLY A 637 7.77 -11.97 0.09
C GLY A 637 6.32 -12.41 -0.12
N ARG A 638 5.92 -12.67 -1.37
CA ARG A 638 4.56 -13.11 -1.73
C ARG A 638 4.59 -14.56 -2.21
N PRO A 639 3.46 -15.31 -2.14
CA PRO A 639 3.40 -16.67 -2.66
C PRO A 639 3.45 -16.70 -4.19
N CYS A 640 4.21 -17.65 -4.75
CA CYS A 640 4.29 -17.90 -6.19
C CYS A 640 2.91 -18.21 -6.78
N MET A 641 2.50 -17.54 -7.86
CA MET A 641 1.20 -17.80 -8.51
C MET A 641 1.18 -19.08 -9.33
N ILE A 642 2.35 -19.59 -9.75
CA ILE A 642 2.47 -20.81 -10.56
C ILE A 642 3.10 -21.92 -9.71
N PRO A 643 2.35 -22.93 -9.23
CA PRO A 643 2.94 -24.07 -8.54
C PRO A 643 3.97 -24.80 -9.41
N GLU A 644 5.07 -25.29 -8.82
CA GLU A 644 6.09 -26.01 -9.59
C GLU A 644 5.56 -27.30 -10.24
N SER A 645 4.52 -27.89 -9.65
CA SER A 645 3.79 -29.02 -10.24
C SER A 645 3.15 -28.70 -11.61
N TYR A 646 2.95 -27.42 -11.97
CA TYR A 646 2.41 -26.99 -13.26
C TYR A 646 3.50 -26.69 -14.31
N VAL A 647 4.79 -26.78 -13.96
CA VAL A 647 5.90 -26.64 -14.91
C VAL A 647 6.06 -27.94 -15.70
N LYS A 648 5.24 -28.09 -16.75
CA LYS A 648 5.15 -29.32 -17.56
C LYS A 648 5.84 -29.28 -18.93
N LEU A 649 6.36 -28.12 -19.35
CA LEU A 649 7.03 -27.99 -20.65
C LEU A 649 8.49 -28.44 -20.57
N ASP A 650 8.97 -29.09 -21.63
CA ASP A 650 10.41 -29.27 -21.86
C ASP A 650 11.15 -27.93 -21.93
N MET A 651 12.45 -27.98 -21.63
CA MET A 651 13.34 -26.82 -21.69
C MET A 651 13.36 -26.15 -23.08
N PRO A 652 13.78 -24.87 -23.18
CA PRO A 652 13.96 -24.16 -24.45
C PRO A 652 14.78 -24.96 -25.49
N VAL A 653 14.36 -24.91 -26.75
CA VAL A 653 15.11 -25.53 -27.86
C VAL A 653 16.39 -24.73 -28.10
N LYS A 654 17.52 -25.44 -28.08
CA LYS A 654 18.88 -24.90 -28.20
C LYS A 654 19.22 -24.34 -29.58
N ASP A 655 18.57 -24.86 -30.62
CA ASP A 655 18.86 -24.55 -32.03
C ASP A 655 17.78 -23.66 -32.67
N MET A 656 16.81 -23.19 -31.88
CA MET A 656 15.74 -22.28 -32.32
C MET A 656 16.11 -20.82 -32.10
N GLN A 657 16.50 -20.16 -33.19
CA GLN A 657 16.86 -18.74 -33.20
C GLN A 657 15.66 -17.87 -32.81
N MET A 658 15.77 -17.19 -31.67
CA MET A 658 14.77 -16.22 -31.20
C MET A 658 15.20 -14.75 -31.41
N LEU A 659 16.49 -14.51 -31.66
CA LEU A 659 17.11 -13.18 -31.78
C LEU A 659 17.85 -13.06 -33.12
N GLY A 660 17.76 -11.88 -33.74
CA GLY A 660 18.21 -11.61 -35.10
C GLY A 660 19.55 -10.88 -35.16
N HIS A 661 20.26 -11.01 -36.29
CA HIS A 661 21.55 -10.34 -36.50
C HIS A 661 21.36 -8.84 -36.79
N THR A 662 21.14 -8.04 -35.73
CA THR A 662 21.07 -6.58 -35.84
C THR A 662 22.44 -5.89 -36.00
N LEU A 663 23.52 -6.67 -36.20
CA LEU A 663 24.79 -6.31 -36.85
C LEU A 663 25.31 -7.51 -37.67
N GLN A 664 26.11 -7.24 -38.72
CA GLN A 664 26.74 -8.27 -39.56
C GLN A 664 27.90 -8.96 -38.83
N ILE A 665 27.58 -10.00 -38.05
CA ILE A 665 28.55 -10.90 -37.42
C ILE A 665 28.08 -12.35 -37.66
N GLU A 666 29.05 -13.24 -37.92
CA GLU A 666 28.91 -14.67 -38.25
C GLU A 666 27.93 -15.47 -37.33
N PRO A 667 27.39 -16.61 -37.80
CA PRO A 667 26.46 -17.46 -37.04
C PRO A 667 27.14 -18.16 -35.86
N GLY A 668 27.33 -17.43 -34.76
CA GLY A 668 27.74 -17.98 -33.47
C GLY A 668 26.67 -18.91 -32.87
N PRO A 669 27.05 -19.84 -31.97
CA PRO A 669 26.09 -20.72 -31.30
C PRO A 669 25.06 -19.90 -30.50
N GLN A 670 23.82 -20.39 -30.44
CA GLN A 670 22.66 -19.67 -29.88
C GLN A 670 22.70 -19.63 -28.34
N ARG A 671 23.51 -18.70 -27.80
CA ARG A 671 23.83 -18.65 -26.36
C ARG A 671 22.66 -18.18 -25.48
N ASP A 672 21.64 -17.53 -26.06
CA ASP A 672 20.42 -17.11 -25.37
C ASP A 672 19.63 -18.32 -24.83
N ALA A 673 19.49 -19.38 -25.62
CA ALA A 673 18.82 -20.61 -25.22
C ALA A 673 19.54 -21.31 -24.05
N PHE A 674 20.88 -21.28 -24.05
CA PHE A 674 21.71 -21.80 -22.96
C PHE A 674 21.55 -20.97 -21.68
N PHE A 675 21.69 -19.65 -21.74
CA PHE A 675 21.49 -18.77 -20.59
C PHE A 675 20.07 -18.88 -20.02
N PHE A 676 19.05 -18.89 -20.89
CA PHE A 676 17.66 -18.96 -20.47
C PHE A 676 17.36 -20.32 -19.81
N THR A 677 17.88 -21.43 -20.35
CA THR A 677 17.82 -22.76 -19.71
C THR A 677 18.50 -22.78 -18.33
N ALA A 678 19.68 -22.16 -18.20
CA ALA A 678 20.38 -22.05 -16.92
C ALA A 678 19.56 -21.23 -15.91
N ALA A 679 19.01 -20.09 -16.34
CA ALA A 679 18.20 -19.20 -15.50
C ALA A 679 16.88 -19.87 -15.05
N ILE A 680 16.16 -20.56 -15.95
CA ILE A 680 14.97 -21.34 -15.61
C ILE A 680 15.29 -22.34 -14.51
N LYS A 681 16.34 -23.16 -14.68
CA LYS A 681 16.71 -24.17 -13.68
C LYS A 681 17.17 -23.56 -12.34
N LEU A 682 17.85 -22.42 -12.34
CA LEU A 682 18.17 -21.68 -11.11
C LEU A 682 16.90 -21.20 -10.38
N TYR A 683 15.85 -20.88 -11.14
CA TYR A 683 14.59 -20.39 -10.60
C TYR A 683 13.66 -21.51 -10.11
N VAL A 684 13.87 -22.76 -10.55
CA VAL A 684 13.33 -23.96 -9.87
C VAL A 684 13.95 -24.10 -8.48
N VAL A 685 15.28 -23.93 -8.35
CA VAL A 685 15.94 -23.91 -7.02
C VAL A 685 15.40 -22.74 -6.18
N MET A 686 15.21 -21.55 -6.77
CA MET A 686 14.58 -20.41 -6.08
C MET A 686 13.17 -20.74 -5.56
N TYR A 687 12.34 -21.43 -6.34
CA TYR A 687 11.03 -21.90 -5.87
C TYR A 687 11.18 -22.86 -4.67
N ASN A 688 12.09 -23.84 -4.76
CA ASN A 688 12.33 -24.79 -3.67
C ASN A 688 12.81 -24.10 -2.38
N VAL A 689 13.64 -23.06 -2.50
CA VAL A 689 14.07 -22.24 -1.35
C VAL A 689 12.89 -21.46 -0.74
N ILE A 690 12.03 -20.84 -1.56
CA ILE A 690 10.83 -20.13 -1.06
C ILE A 690 9.82 -21.10 -0.42
N ASP A 691 9.58 -22.26 -1.05
CA ASP A 691 8.70 -23.31 -0.54
C ASP A 691 9.19 -23.89 0.79
N LYS A 692 10.44 -24.37 0.86
CA LYS A 692 10.98 -25.02 2.06
C LYS A 692 11.42 -24.01 3.12
N CYS A 693 12.30 -23.07 2.79
CA CYS A 693 12.96 -22.21 3.78
C CYS A 693 12.08 -21.04 4.27
N TYR A 694 11.03 -20.69 3.51
CA TYR A 694 10.14 -19.56 3.80
C TYR A 694 8.64 -19.93 3.83
N GLY A 695 8.29 -21.21 3.75
CA GLY A 695 6.90 -21.68 3.85
C GLY A 695 6.00 -21.11 2.76
N GLN A 696 6.49 -21.09 1.50
CA GLN A 696 5.83 -20.44 0.35
C GLN A 696 5.53 -18.94 0.56
N ASN A 697 6.24 -18.27 1.47
CA ASN A 697 5.92 -16.93 2.00
C ASN A 697 4.57 -16.80 2.74
N LEU A 698 3.85 -17.91 2.95
CA LEU A 698 2.68 -17.97 3.83
C LEU A 698 3.09 -18.05 5.32
N GLY A 699 4.37 -18.33 5.58
CA GLY A 699 4.89 -18.61 6.92
C GLY A 699 4.85 -20.11 7.24
N PHE A 700 5.10 -20.45 8.50
CA PHE A 700 4.97 -21.80 9.03
C PHE A 700 3.99 -21.78 10.20
N GLU A 701 3.19 -22.83 10.38
CA GLU A 701 2.31 -22.96 11.56
C GLU A 701 3.10 -22.93 12.88
N HIS A 702 4.32 -23.46 12.85
CA HIS A 702 5.23 -23.55 13.98
C HIS A 702 6.61 -23.07 13.52
N ALA A 703 7.29 -22.25 14.34
CA ALA A 703 8.63 -21.77 14.01
C ALA A 703 9.62 -22.94 13.83
N PRO A 704 10.32 -23.06 12.69
CA PRO A 704 11.15 -24.23 12.41
C PRO A 704 12.36 -24.30 13.33
N THR A 705 12.59 -25.48 13.91
CA THR A 705 13.75 -25.78 14.78
C THR A 705 15.06 -25.59 14.01
N THR A 706 16.15 -25.37 14.73
CA THR A 706 17.47 -25.20 14.09
C THR A 706 17.87 -26.45 13.28
N VAL A 707 17.52 -27.66 13.74
CA VAL A 707 17.72 -28.92 12.98
C VAL A 707 16.98 -28.91 11.64
N HIS A 708 15.73 -28.44 11.62
CA HIS A 708 14.95 -28.40 10.39
C HIS A 708 15.54 -27.42 9.37
N VAL A 709 15.96 -26.23 9.83
CA VAL A 709 16.62 -25.23 8.96
C VAL A 709 17.97 -25.72 8.44
N VAL A 710 18.76 -26.47 9.23
CA VAL A 710 19.98 -27.15 8.72
C VAL A 710 19.64 -28.08 7.56
N SER A 711 18.62 -28.93 7.70
CA SER A 711 18.21 -29.86 6.63
C SER A 711 17.74 -29.15 5.36
N GLN A 712 16.98 -28.06 5.49
CA GLN A 712 16.49 -27.27 4.35
C GLN A 712 17.63 -26.54 3.63
N VAL A 713 18.57 -25.97 4.39
CA VAL A 713 19.70 -25.21 3.83
C VAL A 713 20.72 -26.12 3.14
N LEU A 714 21.00 -27.30 3.69
CA LEU A 714 21.86 -28.30 3.04
C LEU A 714 21.25 -28.83 1.73
N GLU A 715 19.94 -29.08 1.71
CA GLU A 715 19.23 -29.47 0.48
C GLU A 715 19.29 -28.37 -0.58
N GLY A 716 19.05 -27.11 -0.21
CA GLY A 716 19.13 -25.97 -1.14
C GLY A 716 20.55 -25.74 -1.69
N GLU A 717 21.59 -25.88 -0.85
CA GLU A 717 22.99 -25.72 -1.28
C GLU A 717 23.42 -26.91 -2.17
N HIS A 718 22.91 -28.13 -1.91
CA HIS A 718 23.10 -29.27 -2.81
C HIS A 718 22.48 -29.02 -4.20
N GLN A 719 21.25 -28.49 -4.25
CA GLN A 719 20.59 -28.14 -5.51
C GLN A 719 21.30 -26.99 -6.27
N LEU A 720 21.80 -25.99 -5.54
CA LEU A 720 22.64 -24.92 -6.11
C LEU A 720 23.95 -25.47 -6.69
N GLU A 721 24.60 -26.41 -5.99
CA GLU A 721 25.88 -26.99 -6.41
C GLU A 721 25.71 -28.01 -7.55
N GLU A 722 24.63 -28.80 -7.57
CA GLU A 722 24.26 -29.62 -8.72
C GLU A 722 24.02 -28.75 -9.96
N TRP A 723 23.22 -27.70 -9.83
CA TRP A 723 23.01 -26.73 -10.91
C TRP A 723 24.33 -26.13 -11.39
N ARG A 724 25.22 -25.76 -10.48
CA ARG A 724 26.49 -25.12 -10.81
C ARG A 724 27.49 -26.06 -11.48
N LEU A 725 27.72 -27.25 -10.90
CA LEU A 725 28.74 -28.20 -11.37
C LEU A 725 28.28 -29.03 -12.58
N GLN A 726 27.01 -29.46 -12.61
CA GLN A 726 26.53 -30.35 -13.67
C GLN A 726 25.99 -29.58 -14.87
N LEU A 727 25.22 -28.51 -14.66
CA LEU A 727 24.54 -27.82 -15.76
C LEU A 727 25.48 -26.87 -16.50
N LEU A 728 26.11 -25.92 -15.79
CA LEU A 728 26.79 -24.79 -16.42
C LEU A 728 27.94 -25.16 -17.37
N PRO A 729 28.82 -26.14 -17.06
CA PRO A 729 29.86 -26.56 -17.99
C PRO A 729 29.30 -27.12 -19.30
N THR A 730 28.17 -27.84 -19.26
CA THR A 730 27.48 -28.38 -20.47
C THR A 730 26.80 -27.31 -21.32
N LEU A 731 26.73 -26.07 -20.81
CA LEU A 731 26.16 -24.89 -21.46
C LEU A 731 27.22 -23.85 -21.83
N GLY A 732 28.50 -24.07 -21.50
CA GLY A 732 29.58 -23.11 -21.72
C GLY A 732 29.50 -21.85 -20.85
N LEU A 733 28.89 -21.96 -19.66
CA LEU A 733 28.64 -20.86 -18.72
C LEU A 733 29.46 -21.04 -17.43
N LYS A 734 29.74 -19.93 -16.72
CA LYS A 734 30.53 -19.92 -15.47
C LYS A 734 29.93 -18.97 -14.42
N ILE A 735 30.21 -19.24 -13.16
CA ILE A 735 29.95 -18.35 -12.01
C ILE A 735 31.29 -17.84 -11.46
N SER A 736 31.36 -16.57 -11.05
CA SER A 736 32.53 -16.08 -10.31
C SER A 736 32.49 -16.54 -8.86
N HIS A 737 33.62 -17.05 -8.37
CA HIS A 737 33.86 -17.44 -6.97
C HIS A 737 34.97 -16.60 -6.32
N LYS A 738 35.30 -15.45 -6.91
CA LYS A 738 36.30 -14.51 -6.39
C LYS A 738 35.78 -13.07 -6.52
N PRO A 739 36.16 -12.16 -5.60
CA PRO A 739 35.77 -10.76 -5.69
C PRO A 739 36.26 -10.18 -7.02
N PHE A 740 35.39 -9.48 -7.74
CA PHE A 740 35.65 -9.09 -9.12
C PHE A 740 36.52 -7.84 -9.21
N THR A 741 37.70 -7.93 -9.83
CA THR A 741 38.72 -6.87 -9.80
C THR A 741 38.85 -6.12 -11.13
N PRO A 742 39.45 -4.91 -11.15
CA PRO A 742 39.73 -4.18 -12.39
C PRO A 742 40.57 -4.98 -13.40
N GLU A 743 41.52 -5.80 -12.95
CA GLU A 743 42.33 -6.65 -13.82
C GLU A 743 41.50 -7.73 -14.53
N ASP A 744 40.42 -8.23 -13.90
CA ASP A 744 39.49 -9.16 -14.55
C ASP A 744 38.63 -8.45 -15.61
N VAL A 745 38.30 -7.17 -15.40
CA VAL A 745 37.69 -6.32 -16.42
C VAL A 745 38.64 -6.01 -17.58
N GLU A 746 39.93 -5.80 -17.32
CA GLU A 746 40.95 -5.59 -18.37
C GLU A 746 41.15 -6.83 -19.24
N ARG A 747 41.08 -8.03 -18.65
CA ARG A 747 41.19 -9.33 -19.35
C ARG A 747 39.98 -9.70 -20.22
N MET A 748 38.87 -8.97 -20.14
CA MET A 748 37.67 -9.29 -20.94
C MET A 748 37.88 -9.03 -22.43
N ASP A 749 37.62 -10.06 -23.23
CA ASP A 749 37.55 -9.99 -24.68
C ASP A 749 36.33 -9.17 -25.17
N PRO A 750 36.52 -8.09 -25.98
CA PRO A 750 35.44 -7.33 -26.60
C PRO A 750 34.53 -8.13 -27.53
N ASP A 751 34.99 -9.23 -28.14
CA ASP A 751 34.14 -10.07 -28.99
C ASP A 751 33.25 -11.03 -28.15
N SER A 752 33.49 -11.11 -26.84
CA SER A 752 32.79 -11.96 -25.87
C SER A 752 31.78 -11.23 -24.96
N VAL A 753 31.29 -10.03 -25.35
CA VAL A 753 30.29 -9.25 -24.56
C VAL A 753 29.10 -10.09 -24.09
N ILE A 754 28.52 -10.89 -25.00
CA ILE A 754 27.30 -11.67 -24.73
C ILE A 754 27.58 -12.80 -23.72
N PRO A 755 28.59 -13.68 -23.92
CA PRO A 755 29.06 -14.61 -22.90
C PRO A 755 29.30 -13.98 -21.53
N GLU A 756 30.06 -12.88 -21.45
CA GLU A 756 30.41 -12.32 -20.14
C GLU A 756 29.22 -11.62 -19.47
N ARG A 757 28.31 -10.99 -20.21
CA ARG A 757 27.03 -10.52 -19.65
C ARG A 757 26.23 -11.69 -19.05
N PHE A 758 26.17 -12.84 -19.73
CA PHE A 758 25.49 -14.03 -19.21
C PHE A 758 26.16 -14.57 -17.95
N ASN A 759 27.49 -14.64 -17.89
CA ASN A 759 28.23 -15.10 -16.71
C ASN A 759 28.07 -14.14 -15.53
N ILE A 760 28.10 -12.82 -15.76
CA ILE A 760 27.87 -11.79 -14.74
C ILE A 760 26.45 -11.85 -14.20
N VAL A 761 25.42 -11.86 -15.07
CA VAL A 761 24.01 -11.91 -14.64
C VAL A 761 23.67 -13.23 -13.94
N LEU A 762 24.23 -14.37 -14.36
CA LEU A 762 24.09 -15.62 -13.62
C LEU A 762 24.83 -15.59 -12.27
N SER A 763 26.03 -15.00 -12.19
CA SER A 763 26.76 -14.87 -10.93
C SER A 763 25.99 -14.05 -9.90
N LEU A 764 25.45 -12.88 -10.30
CA LEU A 764 24.64 -12.03 -9.44
C LEU A 764 23.37 -12.75 -8.97
N ARG A 765 22.67 -13.45 -9.87
CA ARG A 765 21.47 -14.25 -9.53
C ARG A 765 21.78 -15.41 -8.58
N TYR A 766 22.87 -16.15 -8.84
CA TYR A 766 23.33 -17.26 -8.01
C TYR A 766 23.68 -16.79 -6.59
N HIS A 767 24.52 -15.75 -6.47
CA HIS A 767 24.93 -15.24 -5.16
C HIS A 767 23.76 -14.63 -4.37
N ASN A 768 22.81 -13.97 -5.03
CA ASN A 768 21.61 -13.47 -4.35
C ASN A 768 20.69 -14.62 -3.88
N LEU A 769 20.59 -15.72 -4.64
CA LEU A 769 19.85 -16.91 -4.19
C LEU A 769 20.58 -17.66 -3.06
N ARG A 770 21.92 -17.73 -3.10
CA ARG A 770 22.74 -18.29 -2.01
C ARG A 770 22.65 -17.44 -0.73
N ILE A 771 22.57 -16.12 -0.85
CA ILE A 771 22.16 -15.24 0.24
C ILE A 771 20.78 -15.65 0.75
N LEU A 772 19.75 -15.66 -0.10
CA LEU A 772 18.37 -15.97 0.30
C LEU A 772 18.27 -17.31 1.05
N LEU A 773 19.02 -18.32 0.61
CA LEU A 773 19.11 -19.63 1.25
C LEU A 773 19.70 -19.54 2.67
N HIS A 774 20.93 -19.03 2.80
CA HIS A 774 21.64 -19.03 4.08
C HIS A 774 21.16 -17.95 5.07
N ARG A 775 20.46 -16.91 4.61
CA ARG A 775 19.96 -15.79 5.43
C ARG A 775 19.07 -16.25 6.58
N LYS A 776 18.41 -17.42 6.47
CA LYS A 776 17.66 -18.05 7.58
C LYS A 776 18.47 -18.23 8.86
N PHE A 777 19.78 -18.45 8.77
CA PHE A 777 20.66 -18.53 9.94
C PHE A 777 21.00 -17.16 10.50
N LEU A 778 21.23 -16.16 9.64
CA LEU A 778 21.47 -14.78 10.07
C LEU A 778 20.21 -14.19 10.75
N GLU A 779 19.03 -14.43 10.18
CA GLU A 779 17.73 -14.14 10.80
C GLU A 779 17.61 -14.80 12.19
N LYS A 780 17.94 -16.09 12.33
CA LYS A 780 17.97 -16.78 13.64
C LYS A 780 18.97 -16.19 14.64
N PHE A 781 20.14 -15.72 14.20
CA PHE A 781 21.09 -15.04 15.08
C PHE A 781 20.58 -13.66 15.52
N LEU A 782 19.96 -12.90 14.62
CA LEU A 782 19.32 -11.61 14.93
C LEU A 782 18.14 -11.80 15.89
N ASP A 783 17.32 -12.85 15.70
CA ASP A 783 16.23 -13.20 16.61
C ASP A 783 16.70 -13.71 17.97
N ALA A 784 17.91 -14.28 18.07
CA ALA A 784 18.55 -14.64 19.34
C ALA A 784 19.28 -13.46 20.01
N TYR A 785 19.51 -12.36 19.28
CA TYR A 785 20.34 -11.25 19.74
C TYR A 785 19.71 -10.54 20.93
N GLY A 786 20.38 -10.61 22.09
CA GLY A 786 19.90 -10.00 23.34
C GLY A 786 18.91 -10.83 24.14
N ALA A 787 18.52 -12.02 23.67
CA ALA A 787 17.72 -12.94 24.48
C ALA A 787 18.54 -13.51 25.66
N GLY A 788 17.87 -13.70 26.81
CA GLY A 788 18.42 -14.43 27.96
C GLY A 788 18.66 -15.92 27.65
N ASP A 789 19.30 -16.65 28.57
CA ASP A 789 19.90 -17.98 28.31
C ASP A 789 18.91 -19.17 28.23
N GLY A 790 17.78 -18.98 27.54
CA GLY A 790 16.83 -20.05 27.22
C GLY A 790 17.34 -20.96 26.11
N GLY A 791 17.35 -22.28 26.33
CA GLY A 791 17.58 -23.27 25.27
C GLY A 791 19.06 -23.62 25.01
N ASN A 792 19.77 -24.07 26.06
CA ASN A 792 21.18 -24.48 26.07
C ASN A 792 21.59 -25.52 24.98
N HIS A 793 20.64 -26.17 24.29
CA HIS A 793 20.92 -27.08 23.16
C HIS A 793 20.75 -26.41 21.77
N GLU A 794 19.59 -25.79 21.47
CA GLU A 794 19.39 -25.14 20.16
C GLU A 794 20.35 -23.97 19.93
N LYS A 795 20.69 -23.21 20.97
CA LYS A 795 21.69 -22.13 20.92
C LYS A 795 23.08 -22.65 20.53
N LYS A 796 23.50 -23.80 21.08
CA LYS A 796 24.77 -24.46 20.73
C LYS A 796 24.76 -24.98 19.31
N LEU A 797 23.66 -25.60 18.85
CA LEU A 797 23.54 -26.05 17.46
C LEU A 797 23.57 -24.87 16.47
N LEU A 798 22.93 -23.76 16.82
CA LEU A 798 22.94 -22.53 16.03
C LEU A 798 24.37 -21.95 15.92
N GLN A 799 25.11 -21.87 17.03
CA GLN A 799 26.53 -21.46 17.01
C GLN A 799 27.39 -22.45 16.19
N GLN A 800 27.24 -23.77 16.39
CA GLN A 800 28.06 -24.79 15.72
C GLN A 800 27.85 -24.90 14.20
N VAL A 801 26.64 -24.67 13.68
CA VAL A 801 26.31 -24.91 12.27
C VAL A 801 25.93 -23.62 11.53
N GLY A 802 25.36 -22.63 12.22
CA GLY A 802 24.87 -21.39 11.62
C GLY A 802 25.98 -20.45 11.17
N ILE A 803 27.15 -20.42 11.85
CA ILE A 803 28.25 -19.50 11.53
C ILE A 803 28.76 -19.71 10.09
N ASN A 804 28.88 -20.97 9.64
CA ASN A 804 29.24 -21.27 8.25
C ASN A 804 28.19 -20.77 7.23
N SER A 805 26.91 -20.72 7.60
CA SER A 805 25.88 -20.10 6.75
C SER A 805 26.01 -18.57 6.72
N VAL A 806 26.34 -17.93 7.85
CA VAL A 806 26.62 -16.49 7.87
C VAL A 806 27.86 -16.15 7.02
N HIS A 807 28.89 -17.01 7.03
CA HIS A 807 30.03 -16.89 6.10
C HIS A 807 29.59 -17.02 4.63
N ASN A 808 28.80 -18.04 4.29
CA ASN A 808 28.26 -18.19 2.93
C ASN A 808 27.46 -16.97 2.46
N CYS A 809 26.66 -16.35 3.34
CA CYS A 809 25.99 -15.08 3.08
C CYS A 809 26.98 -13.94 2.79
N VAL A 810 27.98 -13.75 3.66
CA VAL A 810 28.95 -12.65 3.57
C VAL A 810 29.86 -12.79 2.34
N GLU A 811 30.33 -14.00 2.03
CA GLU A 811 31.08 -14.28 0.80
C GLU A 811 30.27 -13.91 -0.44
N SER A 812 29.02 -14.39 -0.53
CA SER A 812 28.13 -14.08 -1.66
C SER A 812 27.80 -12.59 -1.77
N ALA A 813 27.67 -11.89 -0.64
CA ALA A 813 27.52 -10.44 -0.61
C ALA A 813 28.76 -9.71 -1.16
N ILE A 814 29.96 -10.14 -0.76
CA ILE A 814 31.24 -9.64 -1.30
C ILE A 814 31.33 -9.87 -2.82
N MET A 815 30.91 -11.03 -3.32
CA MET A 815 30.91 -11.31 -4.77
C MET A 815 29.98 -10.35 -5.52
N ILE A 816 28.78 -10.08 -5.00
CA ILE A 816 27.84 -9.13 -5.60
C ILE A 816 28.43 -7.71 -5.59
N ILE A 817 28.85 -7.21 -4.42
CA ILE A 817 29.29 -5.82 -4.24
C ILE A 817 30.54 -5.54 -5.09
N SER A 818 31.53 -6.43 -5.10
CA SER A 818 32.72 -6.27 -5.95
C SER A 818 32.38 -6.31 -7.45
N THR A 819 31.52 -7.22 -7.89
CA THR A 819 31.06 -7.30 -9.29
C THR A 819 30.36 -6.01 -9.73
N VAL A 820 29.42 -5.51 -8.93
CA VAL A 820 28.68 -4.29 -9.26
C VAL A 820 29.56 -3.05 -9.17
N HIS A 821 30.38 -2.90 -8.12
CA HIS A 821 31.31 -1.77 -7.96
C HIS A 821 32.27 -1.64 -9.14
N THR A 822 32.94 -2.74 -9.51
CA THR A 822 33.98 -2.75 -10.54
C THR A 822 33.39 -2.50 -11.93
N LEU A 823 32.22 -3.07 -12.25
CA LEU A 823 31.55 -2.84 -13.54
C LEU A 823 30.86 -1.46 -13.61
N ALA A 824 30.27 -0.95 -12.52
CA ALA A 824 29.70 0.40 -12.48
C ALA A 824 30.80 1.48 -12.58
N SER A 825 32.00 1.20 -12.07
CA SER A 825 33.20 2.04 -12.25
C SER A 825 33.85 1.93 -13.63
N SER A 826 33.42 0.99 -14.48
CA SER A 826 33.95 0.78 -15.83
C SER A 826 33.26 1.68 -16.86
N THR A 827 33.87 1.82 -18.04
CA THR A 827 33.37 2.64 -19.17
C THR A 827 33.02 1.80 -20.39
N GLY A 828 32.15 2.34 -21.26
CA GLY A 828 31.70 1.67 -22.49
C GLY A 828 30.99 0.33 -22.22
N TRP A 829 31.14 -0.60 -23.16
CA TRP A 829 30.45 -1.91 -23.16
C TRP A 829 30.61 -2.71 -21.86
N LYS A 830 31.72 -2.51 -21.14
CA LYS A 830 32.02 -3.17 -19.86
C LYS A 830 31.01 -2.81 -18.77
N ARG A 831 30.55 -1.56 -18.73
CA ARG A 831 29.46 -1.09 -17.84
C ARG A 831 28.13 -1.76 -18.17
N GLU A 832 27.90 -2.08 -19.44
CA GLU A 832 26.66 -2.69 -19.96
C GLU A 832 26.55 -4.21 -19.71
N LEU A 833 27.54 -4.82 -19.04
CA LEU A 833 27.51 -6.22 -18.62
C LEU A 833 26.61 -6.45 -17.39
N LEU A 834 26.31 -5.39 -16.62
CA LEU A 834 25.32 -5.40 -15.54
C LEU A 834 23.87 -5.57 -16.05
N GLY A 835 23.63 -5.37 -17.36
CA GLY A 835 22.31 -5.55 -17.97
C GLY A 835 21.31 -4.49 -17.50
N ALA A 836 20.37 -4.89 -16.66
CA ALA A 836 19.34 -4.01 -16.10
C ALA A 836 19.76 -3.49 -14.72
N TRP A 837 19.94 -2.17 -14.60
CA TRP A 837 20.52 -1.54 -13.41
C TRP A 837 19.69 -1.77 -12.12
N ASN A 838 18.37 -1.89 -12.24
CA ASN A 838 17.47 -2.12 -11.10
C ASN A 838 17.68 -3.47 -10.41
N TYR A 839 18.09 -4.51 -11.15
CA TYR A 839 18.52 -5.78 -10.56
C TYR A 839 19.84 -5.64 -9.81
N SER A 840 20.80 -4.89 -10.36
CA SER A 840 22.10 -4.62 -9.72
C SER A 840 21.94 -3.80 -8.43
N LEU A 841 21.02 -2.83 -8.42
CA LEU A 841 20.60 -2.08 -7.24
C LEU A 841 20.07 -3.02 -6.15
N TYR A 842 19.02 -3.80 -6.44
CA TYR A 842 18.38 -4.70 -5.46
C TYR A 842 19.38 -5.71 -4.87
N TYR A 843 20.24 -6.32 -5.71
CA TYR A 843 21.25 -7.27 -5.24
C TYR A 843 22.32 -6.60 -4.37
N THR A 844 22.81 -5.42 -4.75
CA THR A 844 23.83 -4.69 -3.97
C THR A 844 23.28 -4.17 -2.64
N PHE A 845 22.02 -3.72 -2.62
CA PHE A 845 21.34 -3.30 -1.39
C PHE A 845 21.13 -4.48 -0.43
N ASN A 846 20.60 -5.62 -0.91
CA ASN A 846 20.48 -6.85 -0.13
C ASN A 846 21.83 -7.33 0.43
N ALA A 847 22.89 -7.30 -0.40
CA ALA A 847 24.26 -7.62 0.02
C ALA A 847 24.77 -6.68 1.13
N GLY A 848 24.48 -5.38 1.05
CA GLY A 848 24.79 -4.39 2.09
C GLY A 848 24.09 -4.70 3.42
N LEU A 849 22.78 -4.97 3.39
CA LEU A 849 22.00 -5.38 4.57
C LEU A 849 22.57 -6.65 5.22
N VAL A 850 22.97 -7.63 4.41
CA VAL A 850 23.56 -8.89 4.88
C VAL A 850 24.89 -8.67 5.59
N ILE A 851 25.77 -7.82 5.03
CA ILE A 851 27.06 -7.51 5.66
C ILE A 851 26.86 -6.73 6.96
N PHE A 852 25.96 -5.74 7.01
CA PHE A 852 25.63 -5.02 8.24
C PHE A 852 25.06 -5.95 9.31
N GLY A 853 24.07 -6.78 8.95
CA GLY A 853 23.46 -7.74 9.87
C GLY A 853 24.48 -8.75 10.42
N ALA A 854 25.38 -9.27 9.58
CA ALA A 854 26.45 -10.16 10.03
C ALA A 854 27.45 -9.46 10.96
N LEU A 855 27.85 -8.23 10.65
CA LEU A 855 28.74 -7.42 11.49
C LEU A 855 28.11 -7.09 12.85
N LEU A 856 26.80 -6.86 12.91
CA LEU A 856 26.07 -6.65 14.17
C LEU A 856 26.14 -7.87 15.11
N ILE A 857 26.07 -9.09 14.55
CA ILE A 857 26.27 -10.34 15.31
C ILE A 857 27.74 -10.50 15.74
N ALA A 858 28.68 -10.32 14.81
CA ALA A 858 30.12 -10.42 15.08
C ALA A 858 30.56 -9.51 16.24
N CYS A 859 30.09 -8.25 16.28
CA CYS A 859 30.41 -7.30 17.37
C CYS A 859 30.03 -7.80 18.78
N LYS A 860 29.18 -8.83 18.90
CA LYS A 860 28.77 -9.44 20.16
C LYS A 860 29.38 -10.84 20.38
N GLU A 861 29.36 -11.70 19.36
CA GLU A 861 29.84 -13.08 19.48
C GLU A 861 31.37 -13.20 19.38
N SER A 862 32.07 -12.26 18.72
CA SER A 862 33.54 -12.19 18.69
C SER A 862 34.18 -11.99 20.07
N ILE A 863 33.41 -11.60 21.09
CA ILE A 863 33.87 -11.54 22.49
C ILE A 863 34.09 -12.95 23.07
N GLN A 864 33.39 -13.97 22.54
CA GLN A 864 33.47 -15.37 23.01
C GLN A 864 34.44 -16.20 22.16
N ASP A 865 34.43 -16.05 20.83
CA ASP A 865 35.43 -16.64 19.93
C ASP A 865 35.76 -15.69 18.76
N PRO A 866 36.84 -14.88 18.87
CA PRO A 866 37.27 -13.99 17.80
C PRO A 866 37.76 -14.73 16.55
N ALA A 867 38.19 -16.00 16.67
CA ALA A 867 38.79 -16.73 15.55
C ALA A 867 37.75 -17.04 14.47
N GLN A 868 36.52 -17.36 14.89
CA GLN A 868 35.44 -17.75 13.98
C GLN A 868 34.92 -16.59 13.11
N TRP A 869 34.86 -15.37 13.63
CA TRP A 869 34.21 -14.23 12.94
C TRP A 869 35.12 -13.41 12.01
N ASN A 870 36.42 -13.76 11.90
CA ASN A 870 37.40 -13.10 11.02
C ASN A 870 36.99 -12.94 9.54
N VAL A 871 36.08 -13.77 9.02
CA VAL A 871 35.55 -13.61 7.65
C VAL A 871 34.60 -12.41 7.59
N VAL A 872 33.77 -12.22 8.61
CA VAL A 872 32.78 -11.14 8.72
C VAL A 872 33.45 -9.81 9.02
N ASP A 873 34.43 -9.76 9.93
CA ASP A 873 35.14 -8.51 10.23
C ASP A 873 35.89 -7.93 9.02
N ARG A 874 36.47 -8.81 8.18
CA ARG A 874 37.09 -8.44 6.89
C ARG A 874 36.08 -7.95 5.84
N ALA A 875 34.77 -8.15 6.05
CA ALA A 875 33.73 -7.65 5.17
C ALA A 875 33.35 -6.18 5.45
N ARG A 876 33.77 -5.57 6.57
CA ARG A 876 33.42 -4.18 6.94
C ARG A 876 33.57 -3.16 5.80
N PRO A 877 34.68 -3.11 5.04
CA PRO A 877 34.84 -2.11 3.95
C PRO A 877 33.81 -2.25 2.84
N TYR A 878 33.17 -3.42 2.69
CA TYR A 878 32.19 -3.65 1.63
C TYR A 878 30.85 -2.94 1.84
N LEU A 879 30.55 -2.41 3.05
CA LEU A 879 29.43 -1.49 3.23
C LEU A 879 29.66 -0.19 2.45
N ASP A 880 30.83 0.43 2.61
CA ASP A 880 31.15 1.69 1.94
C ASP A 880 31.40 1.47 0.43
N ILE A 881 31.94 0.32 0.03
CA ILE A 881 32.04 -0.09 -1.38
C ILE A 881 30.64 -0.34 -1.99
N ALA A 882 29.67 -0.87 -1.23
CA ALA A 882 28.28 -1.00 -1.70
C ALA A 882 27.64 0.37 -1.92
N VAL A 883 27.81 1.30 -0.97
CA VAL A 883 27.37 2.70 -1.11
C VAL A 883 27.97 3.34 -2.38
N GLU A 884 29.27 3.18 -2.62
CA GLU A 884 29.93 3.73 -3.81
C GLU A 884 29.54 3.02 -5.12
N ALA A 885 29.29 1.71 -5.08
CA ALA A 885 28.76 0.95 -6.21
C ALA A 885 27.37 1.45 -6.63
N LEU A 886 26.48 1.67 -5.65
CA LEU A 886 25.14 2.19 -5.90
C LEU A 886 25.19 3.59 -6.53
N LYS A 887 25.94 4.53 -5.94
CA LYS A 887 26.14 5.89 -6.51
C LYS A 887 26.57 5.89 -7.99
N ARG A 888 27.27 4.85 -8.42
CA ARG A 888 27.81 4.71 -9.79
C ARG A 888 26.86 4.03 -10.78
N LEU A 889 25.80 3.37 -10.34
CA LEU A 889 24.86 2.65 -11.21
C LEU A 889 24.13 3.58 -12.20
N ASP A 890 23.47 4.61 -11.68
CA ASP A 890 22.75 5.62 -12.46
C ASP A 890 22.54 6.88 -11.60
N SER A 891 22.86 8.07 -12.12
CA SER A 891 22.96 9.32 -11.35
C SER A 891 21.79 10.27 -11.62
N GLY A 892 21.29 10.93 -10.55
CA GLY A 892 20.02 11.66 -10.58
C GLY A 892 18.82 10.72 -10.47
N ASN A 893 19.00 9.54 -9.86
CA ASN A 893 18.00 8.49 -9.74
C ASN A 893 17.63 8.29 -8.27
N ARG A 894 16.49 8.88 -7.88
CA ARG A 894 16.03 8.99 -6.48
C ARG A 894 15.95 7.67 -5.73
N VAL A 895 15.70 6.56 -6.43
CA VAL A 895 15.66 5.20 -5.86
C VAL A 895 17.04 4.78 -5.37
N ILE A 896 18.07 5.06 -6.17
CA ILE A 896 19.48 4.77 -5.85
C ILE A 896 19.99 5.69 -4.75
N GLU A 897 19.65 6.99 -4.83
CA GLU A 897 20.07 8.02 -3.86
C GLU A 897 19.60 7.68 -2.44
N ARG A 898 18.34 7.26 -2.26
CA ARG A 898 17.83 6.85 -0.94
C ARG A 898 18.40 5.52 -0.45
N CYS A 899 18.61 4.53 -1.34
CA CYS A 899 19.35 3.31 -0.96
C CYS A 899 20.79 3.61 -0.49
N VAL A 900 21.43 4.61 -1.08
CA VAL A 900 22.75 5.14 -0.70
C VAL A 900 22.70 5.82 0.67
N GLU A 901 21.70 6.65 0.95
CA GLU A 901 21.49 7.29 2.24
C GLU A 901 21.33 6.26 3.36
N TYR A 902 20.44 5.26 3.18
CA TYR A 902 20.18 4.24 4.19
C TYR A 902 21.40 3.37 4.53
N LEU A 903 22.12 2.87 3.52
CA LEU A 903 23.36 2.11 3.77
C LEU A 903 24.46 2.98 4.40
N SER A 904 24.49 4.29 4.11
CA SER A 904 25.42 5.23 4.76
C SER A 904 25.09 5.41 6.24
N GLN A 905 23.81 5.55 6.60
CA GLN A 905 23.37 5.60 8.00
C GLN A 905 23.73 4.32 8.76
N LEU A 906 23.51 3.14 8.16
CA LEU A 906 23.90 1.86 8.77
C LEU A 906 25.43 1.76 8.98
N SER A 907 26.25 2.27 8.06
CA SER A 907 27.71 2.34 8.26
C SER A 907 28.08 3.19 9.49
N VAL A 908 27.44 4.35 9.69
CA VAL A 908 27.62 5.20 10.87
C VAL A 908 27.19 4.51 12.17
N VAL A 909 26.04 3.83 12.18
CA VAL A 909 25.55 3.06 13.35
C VAL A 909 26.54 1.96 13.74
N LEU A 910 27.11 1.24 12.76
CA LEU A 910 28.10 0.19 13.03
C LEU A 910 29.39 0.76 13.66
N VAL A 911 29.85 1.93 13.21
CA VAL A 911 31.02 2.61 13.80
C VAL A 911 30.76 2.89 15.28
N ALA A 912 29.64 3.56 15.61
CA ALA A 912 29.28 3.92 16.99
C ALA A 912 29.18 2.70 17.92
N LEU A 913 28.56 1.61 17.46
CA LEU A 913 28.48 0.35 18.21
C LEU A 913 29.86 -0.23 18.52
N THR A 914 30.82 -0.15 17.59
CA THR A 914 32.20 -0.60 17.85
C THR A 914 33.06 0.36 18.69
N SER A 915 32.79 1.67 18.66
CA SER A 915 33.49 2.63 19.52
C SER A 915 33.25 2.37 21.00
N ASN A 916 31.99 2.10 21.39
CA ASN A 916 31.59 1.89 22.79
C ASN A 916 32.08 0.56 23.40
N GLY A 917 32.60 -0.37 22.60
CA GLY A 917 33.20 -1.62 23.08
C GLY A 917 34.68 -1.51 23.49
N SER A 918 35.33 -0.38 23.22
CA SER A 918 36.79 -0.24 23.31
C SER A 918 37.26 0.45 24.59
N THR A 919 37.60 -0.31 25.64
CA THR A 919 38.45 0.22 26.70
C THR A 919 39.88 0.45 26.16
N PRO A 920 40.52 1.60 26.44
CA PRO A 920 41.83 1.93 25.87
C PRO A 920 42.96 1.14 26.56
N ASN A 921 43.13 -0.11 26.16
CA ASN A 921 44.12 -1.01 26.75
C ASN A 921 45.52 -0.71 26.19
N THR A 922 46.26 0.15 26.88
CA THR A 922 47.64 0.51 26.53
C THR A 922 48.58 -0.69 26.76
N ASN A 923 48.85 -1.48 25.72
CA ASN A 923 50.15 -2.13 25.39
C ASN A 923 49.99 -3.35 24.44
N SER A 924 50.32 -3.19 23.15
CA SER A 924 50.68 -4.33 22.26
C SER A 924 51.39 -3.90 20.97
N ASN A 925 52.64 -3.43 21.08
CA ASN A 925 53.56 -3.45 19.94
C ASN A 925 53.91 -4.92 19.60
N MET A 926 53.32 -5.51 18.55
CA MET A 926 53.94 -6.55 17.71
C MET A 926 53.02 -6.98 16.54
N TYR A 927 53.43 -6.66 15.31
CA TYR A 927 52.92 -7.29 14.07
C TYR A 927 53.99 -8.21 13.48
N PRO A 928 53.69 -9.48 13.15
CA PRO A 928 54.46 -10.27 12.19
C PRO A 928 54.09 -9.85 10.75
N PRO A 929 55.04 -9.71 9.82
CA PRO A 929 54.76 -9.28 8.45
C PRO A 929 54.38 -10.44 7.52
N GLY A 930 53.37 -10.24 6.67
CA GLY A 930 53.07 -11.16 5.54
C GLY A 930 51.72 -10.90 4.86
N TYR A 931 51.74 -10.81 3.52
CA TYR A 931 50.57 -10.80 2.63
C TYR A 931 49.53 -9.68 2.81
N GLY A 932 49.84 -8.49 2.28
CA GLY A 932 48.86 -7.54 1.76
C GLY A 932 49.03 -7.37 0.25
N PRO A 933 47.95 -7.32 -0.57
CA PRO A 933 48.04 -6.91 -1.97
C PRO A 933 48.32 -5.40 -2.06
N HIS A 934 49.21 -4.98 -2.96
CA HIS A 934 49.45 -3.56 -3.20
C HIS A 934 48.33 -2.92 -4.02
N LEU A 935 47.62 -1.95 -3.43
CA LEU A 935 46.91 -0.91 -4.17
C LEU A 935 47.57 0.43 -3.85
N GLY A 936 47.91 1.19 -4.90
CA GLY A 936 48.66 2.44 -4.78
C GLY A 936 47.80 3.64 -4.39
N SER A 937 48.45 4.67 -3.83
CA SER A 937 47.89 6.00 -3.58
C SER A 937 46.55 6.05 -2.83
N THR A 938 46.59 5.79 -1.52
CA THR A 938 45.61 6.36 -0.59
C THR A 938 45.63 7.89 -0.70
N PRO A 939 44.48 8.56 -0.87
CA PRO A 939 44.36 9.99 -0.57
C PRO A 939 44.62 10.21 0.92
N THR A 940 45.45 11.19 1.27
CA THR A 940 45.74 11.51 2.66
C THR A 940 44.50 12.06 3.38
N SER A 941 44.47 11.91 4.71
CA SER A 941 43.38 12.33 5.60
C SER A 941 43.07 13.83 5.62
N GLN A 942 43.77 14.64 4.82
CA GLN A 942 43.58 16.09 4.72
C GLN A 942 42.43 16.52 3.80
N ASN A 943 41.87 15.63 2.97
CA ASN A 943 40.68 15.95 2.17
C ASN A 943 39.35 15.87 2.96
N LEU A 944 39.34 15.27 4.16
CA LEU A 944 38.14 15.16 5.01
C LEU A 944 37.62 16.52 5.48
N SER A 945 38.49 17.51 5.69
CA SER A 945 38.09 18.88 6.03
C SER A 945 37.43 19.63 4.87
N HIS A 946 37.67 19.22 3.62
CA HIS A 946 37.13 19.92 2.44
C HIS A 946 35.72 19.45 2.02
N LEU A 947 35.29 18.24 2.37
CA LEU A 947 33.89 17.82 2.19
C LEU A 947 32.95 18.50 3.20
N ALA A 948 33.40 18.70 4.45
CA ALA A 948 32.64 19.42 5.46
C ALA A 948 32.38 20.90 5.08
N GLY A 949 33.28 21.51 4.32
CA GLY A 949 33.25 22.95 3.99
C GLY A 949 32.38 23.37 2.79
N ARG A 950 31.50 22.51 2.25
CA ARG A 950 30.59 22.88 1.14
C ARG A 950 29.10 22.85 1.45
N TYR A 951 28.70 22.40 2.64
CA TYR A 951 27.35 22.63 3.17
C TYR A 951 27.43 23.68 4.27
N ASN A 952 26.83 24.86 4.04
CA ASN A 952 26.77 25.93 5.02
C ASN A 952 25.77 25.57 6.13
N PHE A 953 26.23 24.85 7.15
CA PHE A 953 25.48 24.65 8.39
C PHE A 953 25.35 25.97 9.16
N THR A 954 24.19 26.63 9.05
CA THR A 954 23.88 27.85 9.81
C THR A 954 23.46 27.52 11.24
N ASN A 955 24.45 27.35 12.13
CA ASN A 955 24.31 27.34 13.61
C ASN A 955 23.12 26.54 14.18
N GLN A 956 23.06 25.24 13.89
CA GLN A 956 22.24 24.28 14.62
C GLN A 956 23.06 23.05 15.03
N SER A 957 22.54 22.26 15.97
CA SER A 957 23.21 21.14 16.64
C SER A 957 23.75 20.08 15.66
N PRO A 958 24.91 19.44 15.93
CA PRO A 958 25.41 18.30 15.15
C PRO A 958 24.51 17.05 15.19
N VAL A 959 23.54 17.00 16.11
CA VAL A 959 22.51 15.97 16.19
C VAL A 959 21.15 16.66 16.22
N GLY A 960 20.36 16.44 15.17
CA GLY A 960 19.12 17.17 14.88
C GLY A 960 18.50 16.70 13.56
N VAL A 961 18.48 15.38 13.34
CA VAL A 961 17.84 14.72 12.20
C VAL A 961 16.93 13.65 12.77
N ASP A 962 15.69 13.59 12.29
CA ASP A 962 14.69 12.67 12.79
C ASP A 962 14.95 11.24 12.27
N LEU A 963 14.86 10.26 13.17
CA LEU A 963 14.90 8.84 12.80
C LEU A 963 13.50 8.28 12.55
N GLY A 964 12.45 9.08 12.82
CA GLY A 964 11.04 8.73 12.65
C GLY A 964 10.64 8.31 11.23
N GLU A 965 11.40 8.72 10.22
CA GLU A 965 11.16 8.26 8.84
C GLU A 965 11.39 6.75 8.65
N PHE A 966 12.36 6.15 9.33
CA PHE A 966 12.96 4.88 8.86
C PHE A 966 12.32 3.60 9.41
N MET A 967 11.38 3.70 10.37
CA MET A 967 10.87 2.55 11.15
C MET A 967 9.38 2.72 11.52
N ILE A 968 8.73 1.62 11.93
CA ILE A 968 7.35 1.64 12.41
C ILE A 968 7.31 2.30 13.80
N ASP A 969 6.27 3.10 14.10
CA ASP A 969 6.13 3.85 15.36
C ASP A 969 6.34 3.01 16.64
N SER A 970 5.94 1.73 16.60
CA SER A 970 6.11 0.81 17.72
C SER A 970 7.57 0.43 18.04
N ASP A 971 8.51 0.58 17.08
CA ASP A 971 9.95 0.43 17.32
C ASP A 971 10.63 1.79 17.64
N LEU A 972 10.05 2.93 17.23
CA LEU A 972 10.62 4.27 17.44
C LEU A 972 10.65 4.71 18.91
N ASP A 973 9.61 4.35 19.67
CA ASP A 973 9.50 4.62 21.11
C ASP A 973 10.63 3.95 21.93
N PHE A 974 11.33 2.95 21.36
CA PHE A 974 12.57 2.44 21.94
C PHE A 974 13.80 3.30 21.62
N LEU A 975 13.99 3.67 20.35
CA LEU A 975 15.18 4.40 19.90
C LEU A 975 15.21 5.85 20.40
N GLY A 976 14.07 6.56 20.45
CA GLY A 976 14.02 7.92 21.01
C GLY A 976 14.53 7.97 22.46
N ARG A 977 14.11 7.00 23.28
CA ARG A 977 14.56 6.84 24.68
C ARG A 977 16.06 6.54 24.80
N LEU A 978 16.70 5.98 23.78
CA LEU A 978 18.14 5.75 23.75
C LEU A 978 18.93 7.07 23.65
N PHE A 979 18.42 8.03 22.87
CA PHE A 979 19.07 9.34 22.71
C PHE A 979 18.85 10.25 23.93
N ASP A 980 17.68 10.21 24.58
CA ASP A 980 17.45 10.94 25.83
C ASP A 980 18.19 10.34 27.05
N LEU A 981 18.55 9.05 27.03
CA LEU A 981 19.34 8.45 28.11
C LEU A 981 20.75 9.04 28.24
N ASN A 982 21.36 9.52 27.15
CA ASN A 982 22.67 10.20 27.21
C ASN A 982 22.57 11.61 27.82
N ARG A 983 21.46 12.33 27.65
CA ARG A 983 21.26 13.67 28.25
C ARG A 983 21.33 13.65 29.78
N ASN A 984 20.78 12.61 30.40
CA ASN A 984 20.68 12.50 31.86
C ASN A 984 21.98 12.07 32.56
N VAL A 985 23.04 11.70 31.81
CA VAL A 985 24.36 11.40 32.38
C VAL A 985 25.25 12.64 32.42
N GLU A 986 25.19 13.51 31.40
CA GLU A 986 25.96 14.77 31.39
C GLU A 986 25.35 15.84 32.31
N ALA A 987 24.04 15.78 32.57
CA ALA A 987 23.31 16.73 33.43
C ALA A 987 23.59 16.62 34.95
N GLN A 988 24.40 15.65 35.41
CA GLN A 988 24.78 15.51 36.84
C GLN A 988 26.26 15.86 37.12
N GLY A 989 26.95 16.50 36.17
CA GLY A 989 28.38 16.82 36.28
C GLY A 989 28.77 18.25 36.66
N LEU A 990 27.83 19.22 36.67
CA LEU A 990 28.14 20.66 36.71
C LEU A 990 27.15 21.48 37.54
N ASP A 991 27.18 21.37 38.87
CA ASP A 991 26.55 22.37 39.76
C ASP A 991 27.24 22.46 41.14
N ALA A 992 28.54 22.82 41.17
CA ALA A 992 29.32 22.90 42.41
C ALA A 992 30.61 23.78 42.35
N ALA A 993 30.52 25.07 41.98
CA ALA A 993 31.41 26.16 42.45
C ALA A 993 31.14 27.51 41.73
N ASP A 994 30.47 28.45 42.40
CA ASP A 994 31.01 29.80 42.72
C ASP A 994 29.90 30.72 43.26
N THR A 995 29.84 30.87 44.58
CA THR A 995 28.98 31.85 45.27
C THR A 995 29.83 32.91 45.97
N ALA A 996 30.03 34.04 45.30
CA ALA A 996 30.76 35.19 45.85
C ALA A 996 29.84 36.04 46.76
N ASP A 997 30.01 35.91 48.08
CA ASP A 997 29.28 36.66 49.12
C ASP A 997 29.85 38.08 49.34
N PRO A 998 29.02 39.15 49.23
CA PRO A 998 29.37 40.49 49.65
C PRO A 998 28.68 40.91 50.97
N GLN A 999 29.51 41.25 51.96
CA GLN A 999 29.24 42.01 53.21
C GLN A 999 28.79 41.25 54.47
N ARG A 1000 29.77 40.91 55.32
CA ARG A 1000 29.58 40.85 56.79
C ARG A 1000 29.35 42.27 57.34
N GLY A 1001 28.35 42.45 58.21
CA GLY A 1001 27.92 43.80 58.64
C GLY A 1001 27.57 44.07 60.12
N SER A 1002 27.11 43.10 60.93
CA SER A 1002 26.68 43.40 62.33
C SER A 1002 26.47 42.19 63.25
N PHE A 1003 27.06 42.26 64.47
CA PHE A 1003 26.52 41.93 65.82
C PHE A 1003 25.56 40.73 66.05
N ASN A 1004 25.64 39.93 67.13
CA ASN A 1004 26.52 39.97 68.32
C ASN A 1004 26.59 38.62 69.10
N VAL A 1005 27.59 38.51 69.98
CA VAL A 1005 27.70 37.72 71.25
C VAL A 1005 26.77 36.50 71.49
N GLY A 1006 27.40 35.36 71.80
CA GLY A 1006 26.80 34.14 72.34
C GLY A 1006 27.87 33.13 72.75
#